data_AF-A0A0N0Y336-F1
#
_entry.id   AF-A0A0N0Y336-F1
#
_cell.length_a   1.000
_cell.length_b   1.000
_cell.length_c   1.000
_cell.angle_alpha   90.00
_cell.angle_beta   90.00
_cell.angle_gamma   90.00
#
_symmetry.space_group_name_H-M   'P 1'
#
loop_
_entity.id
_entity.type
_entity.pdbx_description
1 polymer ?
#
loop_
_entity_poly.entity_id
_entity_poly.type
_entity_poly.pdbx_seq_one_letter_code
_entity_poly.pdbx_strand_id
1 'polypeptide(L)'
;MIAGVGPDTPLQLSFASVRHGERAVGAGVLVAERLVLTCAHVVNSALGRGRFGQDTPAPGDLVTLRLPHVAPARDLSARVVREMWVPPRAGAAGREPVEPGRLPYHGDLAVLELTDAPPEGAEPAPFLQHNHAGEVIALWASGNPLPTVRAVPRVSAPPWIALDVLGGAQVTEGFSGGPLWDRERQAVVGLVAAVHRAPETAAPGDRPTTMYAISVPAIEAELPALPPSAVPTARRGVQQLLTALERVLKGREAVLACEERLAARLGRPSAGPAADLDRLVGLAASVRRGLPELLDLVRDHEPYGAREDWERLRRAARTVRPGEYLTTRQRRDLAGLLAHCSRTDPRTLLERVLPHAPELPAVTGLADAMDALEGFGSAAGAPVPPLLQGVVRIAVEERAAGPYPAEDLDAWAERVAARSGVDEAAVSQFRADVEAAAAPAPAGPAATGSRAHAPVAPRVQVELLPTATGRRFTYQIWTFADGQPHRLALVHDAEAGSEQVVDDIRRVLRTEVREDPETALVEYFLPSAWLGLDVDSWESPDSDEDGPFAPGITRRVVVRTTERSRESYAGWKQRTAALPHAKHLVLDHRHTDRKVARAQLEVHRDAGTVIVCCAPHHHGTLLRQCVQAGVHTVLWHRAEHGERIAQDLLALVDGTDHAEVPEAVRLERAKAMAEPESAGHHGRRLSLLYDAPDHRPPQLAPDAWVLTQP
;
A
#
# COMPACT_ATOMS: atom_id res chain seq x y z
N MET A 1 -9.33 32.58 22.72
CA MET A 1 -8.16 31.71 22.54
C MET A 1 -8.62 30.28 22.68
N ILE A 2 -8.77 29.55 21.58
CA ILE A 2 -9.22 28.15 21.56
C ILE A 2 -7.95 27.29 21.60
N ALA A 3 -7.83 26.44 22.61
CA ALA A 3 -6.75 25.48 22.74
C ALA A 3 -6.65 24.60 21.48
N GLY A 4 -5.42 24.30 21.06
CA GLY A 4 -5.10 23.73 19.74
C GLY A 4 -5.95 22.54 19.32
N VAL A 5 -6.52 22.64 18.12
CA VAL A 5 -7.28 21.56 17.47
C VAL A 5 -6.31 20.46 17.06
N GLY A 6 -6.15 19.44 17.92
CA GLY A 6 -5.36 18.25 17.60
C GLY A 6 -6.08 17.34 16.60
N PRO A 7 -5.36 16.41 15.93
CA PRO A 7 -5.92 15.54 14.89
C PRO A 7 -7.07 14.64 15.39
N ASP A 8 -7.13 14.36 16.69
CA ASP A 8 -8.17 13.53 17.31
C ASP A 8 -9.42 14.32 17.74
N THR A 9 -9.46 15.65 17.53
CA THR A 9 -10.62 16.47 17.92
C THR A 9 -11.93 15.95 17.33
N PRO A 10 -12.04 15.64 16.02
CA PRO A 10 -13.30 15.15 15.46
C PRO A 10 -13.73 13.79 16.01
N LEU A 11 -12.77 12.92 16.36
CA LEU A 11 -13.04 11.68 17.08
C LEU A 11 -13.65 11.98 18.46
N GLN A 12 -13.05 12.91 19.21
CA GLN A 12 -13.52 13.27 20.55
C GLN A 12 -14.94 13.84 20.51
N LEU A 13 -15.25 14.74 19.57
CA LEU A 13 -16.56 15.39 19.45
C LEU A 13 -17.69 14.44 19.01
N SER A 14 -17.35 13.31 18.38
CA SER A 14 -18.30 12.31 17.88
C SER A 14 -18.43 11.07 18.77
N PHE A 15 -17.48 10.84 19.68
CA PHE A 15 -17.42 9.60 20.46
C PHE A 15 -18.56 9.50 21.48
N ALA A 16 -19.25 8.36 21.48
CA ALA A 16 -20.30 8.04 22.44
C ALA A 16 -19.94 6.81 23.28
N SER A 17 -20.21 6.89 24.58
CA SER A 17 -20.15 5.79 25.53
C SER A 17 -21.54 5.19 25.69
N VAL A 18 -21.73 3.90 25.40
CA VAL A 18 -23.00 3.20 25.61
C VAL A 18 -22.99 2.52 26.98
N ARG A 19 -24.06 2.68 27.77
CA ARG A 19 -24.07 2.37 29.20
C ARG A 19 -25.18 1.39 29.59
N HIS A 20 -24.88 0.57 30.59
CA HIS A 20 -25.85 -0.19 31.38
C HIS A 20 -25.72 0.28 32.84
N GLY A 21 -26.67 1.10 33.28
CA GLY A 21 -26.54 1.85 34.54
C GLY A 21 -25.27 2.70 34.54
N GLU A 22 -24.43 2.55 35.57
CA GLU A 22 -23.17 3.29 35.70
C GLU A 22 -21.98 2.70 34.91
N ARG A 23 -22.16 1.54 34.27
CA ARG A 23 -21.08 0.85 33.55
C ARG A 23 -21.14 1.16 32.06
N ALA A 24 -20.02 1.53 31.48
CA ALA A 24 -19.85 1.56 30.03
C ALA A 24 -19.71 0.12 29.51
N VAL A 25 -20.59 -0.29 28.60
CA VAL A 25 -20.66 -1.66 28.03
C VAL A 25 -20.13 -1.74 26.61
N GLY A 26 -19.94 -0.59 25.97
CA GLY A 26 -19.37 -0.44 24.63
C GLY A 26 -19.34 1.02 24.24
N ALA A 27 -18.91 1.28 23.01
CA ALA A 27 -18.79 2.60 22.44
C ALA A 27 -19.69 2.75 21.21
N GLY A 28 -19.76 3.97 20.71
CA GLY A 28 -20.49 4.35 19.51
C GLY A 28 -19.91 5.63 18.94
N VAL A 29 -20.41 6.04 17.79
CA VAL A 29 -19.98 7.25 17.10
C VAL A 29 -21.16 7.99 16.52
N LEU A 30 -21.20 9.30 16.73
CA LEU A 30 -22.17 10.20 16.13
C LEU A 30 -21.91 10.27 14.62
N VAL A 31 -22.90 9.86 13.82
CA VAL A 31 -22.82 9.81 12.34
C VAL A 31 -23.69 10.86 11.65
N ALA A 32 -24.67 11.40 12.38
CA ALA A 32 -25.44 12.60 12.01
C ALA A 32 -25.87 13.31 13.29
N GLU A 33 -26.51 14.47 13.17
CA GLU A 33 -26.88 15.36 14.28
C GLU A 33 -27.49 14.61 15.49
N ARG A 34 -28.31 13.59 15.26
CA ARG A 34 -28.96 12.80 16.32
C ARG A 34 -28.76 11.30 16.22
N LEU A 35 -27.92 10.84 15.30
CA LEU A 35 -27.76 9.41 15.03
C LEU A 35 -26.40 8.92 15.52
N VAL A 36 -26.42 7.90 16.36
CA VAL A 36 -25.22 7.23 16.88
C VAL A 36 -25.18 5.81 16.31
N LEU A 37 -24.08 5.46 15.66
CA LEU A 37 -23.83 4.11 15.16
C LEU A 37 -23.01 3.32 16.19
N THR A 38 -23.39 2.06 16.41
CA THR A 38 -22.72 1.12 17.32
C THR A 38 -22.98 -0.33 16.87
N CYS A 39 -22.46 -1.30 17.62
CA CYS A 39 -22.77 -2.71 17.41
C CYS A 39 -24.11 -3.11 18.05
N ALA A 40 -24.87 -3.98 17.39
CA ALA A 40 -26.15 -4.46 17.92
C ALA A 40 -25.99 -5.20 19.25
N HIS A 41 -24.90 -5.96 19.41
CA HIS A 41 -24.63 -6.66 20.68
C HIS A 41 -24.33 -5.71 21.84
N VAL A 42 -23.81 -4.51 21.56
CA VAL A 42 -23.58 -3.47 22.59
C VAL A 42 -24.93 -2.94 23.07
N VAL A 43 -25.88 -2.70 22.17
CA VAL A 43 -27.25 -2.32 22.52
C VAL A 43 -27.94 -3.41 23.34
N ASN A 44 -27.81 -4.67 22.93
CA ASN A 44 -28.35 -5.78 23.71
C ASN A 44 -27.75 -5.80 25.12
N SER A 45 -26.43 -5.61 25.25
CA SER A 45 -25.76 -5.55 26.55
C SER A 45 -26.23 -4.36 27.40
N ALA A 46 -26.49 -3.20 26.76
CA ALA A 46 -27.00 -1.99 27.42
C ALA A 46 -28.42 -2.18 27.97
N LEU A 47 -29.23 -2.99 27.30
CA LEU A 47 -30.60 -3.34 27.69
C LEU A 47 -30.70 -4.59 28.58
N GLY A 48 -29.56 -5.19 28.98
CA GLY A 48 -29.54 -6.43 29.76
C GLY A 48 -30.03 -7.67 29.00
N ARG A 49 -30.03 -7.64 27.66
CA ARG A 49 -30.45 -8.72 26.76
C ARG A 49 -29.27 -9.61 26.37
N GLY A 50 -29.57 -10.80 25.84
CA GLY A 50 -28.55 -11.68 25.26
C GLY A 50 -27.83 -11.01 24.09
N ARG A 51 -26.49 -11.03 24.07
CA ARG A 51 -25.64 -10.30 23.10
C ARG A 51 -26.02 -10.53 21.64
N PHE A 52 -26.27 -11.78 21.28
CA PHE A 52 -26.62 -12.20 19.91
C PHE A 52 -28.15 -12.33 19.70
N GLY A 53 -28.96 -11.68 20.56
CA GLY A 53 -30.40 -11.65 20.43
C GLY A 53 -30.84 -11.01 19.11
N GLN A 54 -31.76 -11.67 18.41
CA GLN A 54 -32.20 -11.28 17.07
C GLN A 54 -33.27 -10.19 17.09
N ASP A 55 -34.17 -10.22 18.08
CA ASP A 55 -35.33 -9.33 18.09
C ASP A 55 -34.91 -7.88 18.26
N THR A 56 -35.44 -7.01 17.40
CA THR A 56 -35.30 -5.56 17.56
C THR A 56 -35.82 -5.13 18.93
N PRO A 57 -35.08 -4.27 19.67
CA PRO A 57 -35.57 -3.65 20.89
C PRO A 57 -36.98 -3.05 20.72
N ALA A 58 -37.77 -3.07 21.79
CA ALA A 58 -39.12 -2.52 21.76
C ALA A 58 -39.05 -1.00 21.55
N PRO A 59 -40.06 -0.37 20.91
CA PRO A 59 -40.06 1.09 20.70
C PRO A 59 -39.91 1.89 22.00
N GLY A 60 -40.35 1.32 23.13
CA GLY A 60 -40.24 1.91 24.47
C GLY A 60 -38.85 1.82 25.10
N ASP A 61 -37.99 0.91 24.65
CA ASP A 61 -36.68 0.67 25.23
C ASP A 61 -35.76 1.89 25.00
N LEU A 62 -35.09 2.31 26.06
CA LEU A 62 -34.14 3.43 26.05
C LEU A 62 -32.73 2.92 26.32
N VAL A 63 -31.81 3.31 25.46
CA VAL A 63 -30.37 3.08 25.63
C VAL A 63 -29.75 4.34 26.23
N THR A 64 -29.07 4.20 27.35
CA THR A 64 -28.34 5.31 27.98
C THR A 64 -26.97 5.47 27.34
N LEU A 65 -26.62 6.69 26.99
CA LEU A 65 -25.32 7.03 26.41
C LEU A 65 -24.78 8.36 26.91
N ARG A 66 -23.48 8.58 26.73
CA ARG A 66 -22.78 9.81 27.15
C ARG A 66 -21.75 10.20 26.10
N LEU A 67 -21.56 11.48 25.86
CA LEU A 67 -20.46 11.99 25.03
C LEU A 67 -19.33 12.46 25.96
N PRO A 68 -18.37 11.60 26.33
CA PRO A 68 -17.43 11.88 27.42
C PRO A 68 -16.51 13.08 27.18
N HIS A 69 -16.23 13.42 25.92
CA HIS A 69 -15.36 14.55 25.58
C HIS A 69 -16.12 15.86 25.37
N VAL A 70 -17.45 15.82 25.28
CA VAL A 70 -18.30 16.99 25.05
C VAL A 70 -19.05 17.36 26.32
N ALA A 71 -19.73 16.39 26.93
CA ALA A 71 -20.53 16.56 28.13
C ALA A 71 -20.36 15.36 29.09
N PRO A 72 -19.22 15.22 29.79
CA PRO A 72 -18.88 14.04 30.60
C PRO A 72 -19.80 13.77 31.80
N ALA A 73 -20.65 14.72 32.17
CA ALA A 73 -21.60 14.59 33.27
C ALA A 73 -23.06 14.42 32.82
N ARG A 74 -23.33 14.45 31.51
CA ARG A 74 -24.70 14.40 30.97
C ARG A 74 -24.98 13.04 30.33
N ASP A 75 -25.93 12.32 30.91
CA ASP A 75 -26.51 11.15 30.26
C ASP A 75 -27.58 11.58 29.26
N LEU A 76 -27.59 10.89 28.13
CA LEU A 76 -28.54 11.04 27.05
C LEU A 76 -29.31 9.73 26.90
N SER A 77 -30.55 9.84 26.46
CA SER A 77 -31.38 8.69 26.11
C SER A 77 -31.48 8.57 24.59
N ALA A 78 -31.47 7.35 24.08
CA ALA A 78 -31.65 7.08 22.67
C ALA A 78 -32.53 5.86 22.44
N ARG A 79 -33.21 5.83 21.30
CA ARG A 79 -34.02 4.70 20.84
C ARG A 79 -33.35 4.05 19.64
N VAL A 80 -33.55 2.75 19.49
CA VAL A 80 -33.09 2.05 18.28
C VAL A 80 -33.98 2.43 17.11
N VAL A 81 -33.35 2.89 16.02
CA VAL A 81 -34.04 3.08 14.74
C VAL A 81 -34.35 1.69 14.18
N ARG A 82 -35.63 1.33 14.10
CA ARG A 82 -36.06 -0.05 13.86
C ARG A 82 -35.61 -0.58 12.51
N GLU A 83 -35.64 0.29 11.50
CA GLU A 83 -35.23 0.00 10.12
C GLU A 83 -33.71 -0.14 9.98
N MET A 84 -32.94 0.27 11.00
CA MET A 84 -31.48 0.23 11.06
C MET A 84 -31.00 -0.66 12.20
N TRP A 85 -31.79 -1.67 12.56
CA TRP A 85 -31.41 -2.75 13.46
C TRP A 85 -30.99 -3.97 12.65
N VAL A 86 -29.70 -4.30 12.71
CA VAL A 86 -29.11 -5.40 11.96
C VAL A 86 -28.43 -6.34 12.96
N PRO A 87 -29.12 -7.37 13.48
CA PRO A 87 -28.55 -8.25 14.48
C PRO A 87 -27.41 -9.09 13.89
N PRO A 88 -26.52 -9.64 14.74
CA PRO A 88 -25.49 -10.59 14.29
C PRO A 88 -26.15 -11.84 13.70
N ARG A 89 -25.73 -12.27 12.52
CA ARG A 89 -26.29 -13.44 11.83
C ARG A 89 -25.25 -14.32 11.14
N ALA A 90 -25.46 -15.63 11.12
CA ALA A 90 -24.47 -16.59 10.59
C ALA A 90 -24.25 -16.50 9.07
N GLY A 91 -25.24 -16.01 8.31
CA GLY A 91 -25.16 -15.87 6.85
C GLY A 91 -25.65 -14.51 6.36
N ALA A 92 -25.19 -14.10 5.18
CA ALA A 92 -25.44 -12.76 4.63
C ALA A 92 -26.93 -12.40 4.49
N ALA A 93 -27.79 -13.35 4.10
CA ALA A 93 -29.23 -13.13 3.89
C ALA A 93 -30.13 -13.76 4.97
N GLY A 94 -29.55 -14.39 6.00
CA GLY A 94 -30.28 -15.20 6.99
C GLY A 94 -30.78 -14.42 8.20
N ARG A 95 -31.47 -15.12 9.11
CA ARG A 95 -31.74 -14.67 10.50
C ARG A 95 -31.19 -15.67 11.52
N GLU A 96 -30.28 -16.51 11.05
CA GLU A 96 -29.71 -17.60 11.83
C GLU A 96 -28.83 -17.00 12.94
N PRO A 97 -29.04 -17.41 14.20
CA PRO A 97 -28.27 -16.89 15.32
C PRO A 97 -26.79 -17.26 15.16
N VAL A 98 -25.92 -16.35 15.59
CA VAL A 98 -24.47 -16.57 15.61
C VAL A 98 -24.11 -17.35 16.86
N GLU A 99 -23.34 -18.42 16.70
CA GLU A 99 -22.68 -19.06 17.83
C GLU A 99 -21.58 -18.14 18.38
N PRO A 100 -21.56 -17.84 19.70
CA PRO A 100 -20.53 -16.98 20.29
C PRO A 100 -19.11 -17.43 19.92
N GLY A 101 -18.29 -16.49 19.43
CA GLY A 101 -16.91 -16.76 19.04
C GLY A 101 -16.72 -17.25 17.59
N ARG A 102 -17.79 -17.56 16.85
CA ARG A 102 -17.69 -17.99 15.45
C ARG A 102 -17.49 -16.79 14.51
N LEU A 103 -16.50 -16.90 13.60
CA LEU A 103 -16.25 -16.00 12.48
C LEU A 103 -16.21 -16.79 11.16
N PRO A 104 -16.56 -16.18 10.01
CA PRO A 104 -17.19 -14.86 9.87
C PRO A 104 -18.70 -14.91 10.19
N TYR A 105 -19.27 -13.78 10.63
CA TYR A 105 -20.71 -13.53 10.68
C TYR A 105 -21.03 -12.17 10.05
N HIS A 106 -22.31 -11.87 9.82
CA HIS A 106 -22.79 -10.63 9.17
C HIS A 106 -23.65 -9.80 10.12
N GLY A 107 -23.84 -8.52 9.79
CA GLY A 107 -24.64 -7.59 10.58
C GLY A 107 -23.91 -7.09 11.83
N ASP A 108 -24.58 -7.16 12.98
CA ASP A 108 -24.15 -6.59 14.27
C ASP A 108 -23.97 -5.08 14.25
N LEU A 109 -24.97 -4.41 13.68
CA LEU A 109 -25.03 -2.96 13.57
C LEU A 109 -26.36 -2.46 14.12
N ALA A 110 -26.31 -1.37 14.87
CA ALA A 110 -27.48 -0.67 15.35
C ALA A 110 -27.27 0.84 15.26
N VAL A 111 -28.31 1.53 14.79
CA VAL A 111 -28.38 2.99 14.82
C VAL A 111 -29.31 3.41 15.95
N LEU A 112 -28.81 4.30 16.80
CA LEU A 112 -29.54 4.90 17.90
C LEU A 112 -29.87 6.35 17.55
N GLU A 113 -31.12 6.74 17.71
CA GLU A 113 -31.57 8.12 17.61
C GLU A 113 -31.70 8.74 19.00
N LEU A 114 -30.99 9.84 19.23
CA LEU A 114 -31.08 10.61 20.48
C LEU A 114 -32.49 11.16 20.66
N THR A 115 -33.05 11.04 21.86
CA THR A 115 -34.38 11.60 22.19
C THR A 115 -34.38 13.13 22.25
N ASP A 116 -33.24 13.71 22.60
CA ASP A 116 -33.00 15.14 22.67
C ASP A 116 -31.89 15.57 21.71
N ALA A 117 -31.77 16.87 21.46
CA ALA A 117 -30.64 17.40 20.73
C ALA A 117 -29.32 17.07 21.46
N PRO A 118 -28.24 16.77 20.72
CA PRO A 118 -26.94 16.51 21.35
C PRO A 118 -26.44 17.77 22.08
N PRO A 119 -25.54 17.63 23.06
CA PRO A 119 -24.87 18.76 23.70
C PRO A 119 -24.12 19.65 22.68
N GLU A 120 -24.03 20.94 22.97
CA GLU A 120 -23.26 21.88 22.14
C GLU A 120 -21.81 21.42 22.00
N GLY A 121 -21.28 21.46 20.76
CA GLY A 121 -19.94 20.98 20.43
C GLY A 121 -19.87 19.52 19.98
N ALA A 122 -20.96 18.75 20.12
CA ALA A 122 -21.02 17.42 19.50
C ALA A 122 -21.08 17.55 17.97
N GLU A 123 -20.18 16.85 17.27
CA GLU A 123 -20.11 16.88 15.81
C GLU A 123 -20.02 15.45 15.27
N PRO A 124 -20.73 15.11 14.18
CA PRO A 124 -20.59 13.80 13.55
C PRO A 124 -19.18 13.56 13.01
N ALA A 125 -18.70 12.31 13.11
CA ALA A 125 -17.43 11.92 12.52
C ALA A 125 -17.58 11.42 11.08
N PRO A 126 -16.55 11.63 10.24
CA PRO A 126 -16.44 10.94 8.96
C PRO A 126 -16.16 9.46 9.02
N PHE A 127 -16.48 8.81 7.91
CA PHE A 127 -16.18 7.44 7.59
C PHE A 127 -15.45 7.41 6.24
N LEU A 128 -14.36 6.66 6.20
CA LEU A 128 -13.61 6.35 4.99
C LEU A 128 -13.33 4.85 4.94
N GLN A 129 -13.07 4.30 3.76
CA GLN A 129 -12.49 2.96 3.71
C GLN A 129 -11.09 2.98 4.37
N HIS A 130 -10.75 1.92 5.10
CA HIS A 130 -9.43 1.80 5.71
C HIS A 130 -8.33 1.74 4.63
N ASN A 131 -7.16 2.29 4.92
CA ASN A 131 -5.96 2.07 4.14
C ASN A 131 -5.27 0.81 4.67
N HIS A 132 -4.84 -0.07 3.78
CA HIS A 132 -3.96 -1.18 4.17
C HIS A 132 -2.65 -0.59 4.73
N ALA A 133 -2.12 -1.20 5.79
CA ALA A 133 -0.93 -0.72 6.52
C ALA A 133 -1.05 0.64 7.25
N GLY A 134 -2.21 1.32 7.20
CA GLY A 134 -2.43 2.56 7.95
C GLY A 134 -2.66 2.30 9.44
N GLU A 135 -1.90 2.94 10.32
CA GLU A 135 -2.11 2.82 11.76
C GLU A 135 -3.47 3.43 12.16
N VAL A 136 -4.20 2.68 12.97
CA VAL A 136 -5.50 3.08 13.51
C VAL A 136 -5.53 2.97 15.03
N ILE A 137 -6.40 3.77 15.63
CA ILE A 137 -6.58 3.84 17.09
C ILE A 137 -8.03 3.51 17.44
N ALA A 138 -8.23 2.72 18.47
CA ALA A 138 -9.52 2.53 19.11
C ALA A 138 -9.50 3.08 20.53
N LEU A 139 -10.54 3.82 20.92
CA LEU A 139 -10.73 4.32 22.28
C LEU A 139 -11.63 3.37 23.08
N TRP A 140 -11.32 3.17 24.35
CA TRP A 140 -12.19 2.44 25.26
C TRP A 140 -13.43 3.26 25.65
N ALA A 141 -14.55 2.58 25.93
CA ALA A 141 -15.87 3.17 26.11
C ALA A 141 -16.00 4.30 27.14
N SER A 142 -15.08 4.49 28.09
CA SER A 142 -15.14 5.71 28.93
C SER A 142 -14.74 7.00 28.22
N GLY A 143 -14.09 6.91 27.06
CA GLY A 143 -13.45 8.06 26.42
C GLY A 143 -12.20 8.55 27.17
N ASN A 144 -11.66 7.80 28.14
CA ASN A 144 -10.38 8.15 28.73
C ASN A 144 -9.26 7.94 27.68
N PRO A 145 -8.37 8.92 27.45
CA PRO A 145 -7.31 8.82 26.44
C PRO A 145 -6.19 7.82 26.79
N LEU A 146 -6.15 7.31 28.02
CA LEU A 146 -5.14 6.32 28.45
C LEU A 146 -5.46 4.90 27.92
N PRO A 147 -6.67 4.34 28.10
CA PRO A 147 -7.03 3.04 27.54
C PRO A 147 -7.31 3.15 26.03
N THR A 148 -6.26 3.05 25.22
CA THR A 148 -6.31 3.04 23.76
C THR A 148 -5.63 1.81 23.18
N VAL A 149 -6.11 1.35 22.03
CA VAL A 149 -5.49 0.26 21.26
C VAL A 149 -4.96 0.85 19.98
N ARG A 150 -3.70 0.57 19.67
CA ARG A 150 -3.07 0.86 18.37
C ARG A 150 -3.05 -0.42 17.57
N ALA A 151 -3.53 -0.37 16.33
CA ALA A 151 -3.58 -1.52 15.46
C ALA A 151 -3.32 -1.11 14.02
N VAL A 152 -3.08 -2.10 13.16
CA VAL A 152 -2.94 -1.90 11.72
C VAL A 152 -3.83 -2.90 10.98
N PRO A 153 -4.64 -2.47 10.00
CA PRO A 153 -5.39 -3.39 9.15
C PRO A 153 -4.43 -4.30 8.38
N ARG A 154 -4.58 -5.61 8.58
CA ARG A 154 -3.82 -6.66 7.89
C ARG A 154 -4.58 -7.14 6.66
N VAL A 155 -5.79 -7.67 6.88
CA VAL A 155 -6.67 -8.16 5.83
C VAL A 155 -8.06 -7.59 5.97
N SER A 156 -8.69 -7.24 4.85
CA SER A 156 -10.08 -6.81 4.79
C SER A 156 -10.84 -7.65 3.79
N ALA A 157 -11.82 -8.39 4.29
CA ALA A 157 -12.78 -9.14 3.49
C ALA A 157 -14.16 -8.89 4.10
N PRO A 158 -15.07 -8.16 3.42
CA PRO A 158 -16.37 -7.83 3.98
C PRO A 158 -17.08 -9.09 4.52
N PRO A 159 -17.63 -9.04 5.75
CA PRO A 159 -17.86 -7.83 6.52
C PRO A 159 -16.73 -7.39 7.48
N TRP A 160 -15.60 -8.11 7.51
CA TRP A 160 -14.56 -7.96 8.53
C TRP A 160 -13.29 -7.28 8.04
N ILE A 161 -12.67 -6.54 8.96
CA ILE A 161 -11.26 -6.15 8.93
C ILE A 161 -10.59 -6.93 10.07
N ALA A 162 -9.53 -7.67 9.76
CA ALA A 162 -8.65 -8.22 10.77
C ALA A 162 -7.44 -7.29 10.93
N LEU A 163 -7.10 -6.97 12.17
CA LEU A 163 -6.06 -6.02 12.51
C LEU A 163 -5.03 -6.64 13.41
N ASP A 164 -3.76 -6.34 13.15
CA ASP A 164 -2.65 -6.68 14.05
C ASP A 164 -2.52 -5.60 15.12
N VAL A 165 -2.53 -6.01 16.39
CA VAL A 165 -2.41 -5.09 17.52
C VAL A 165 -0.94 -4.71 17.70
N LEU A 166 -0.62 -3.43 17.46
CA LEU A 166 0.72 -2.88 17.60
C LEU A 166 1.07 -2.55 19.06
N GLY A 167 0.06 -2.27 19.89
CA GLY A 167 0.25 -1.97 21.30
C GLY A 167 -0.94 -1.23 21.93
N GLY A 168 -0.81 -0.89 23.22
CA GLY A 168 -1.84 -0.23 23.99
C GLY A 168 -2.53 -1.15 25.01
N ALA A 169 -3.75 -0.79 25.40
CA ALA A 169 -4.57 -1.51 26.35
C ALA A 169 -5.03 -2.87 25.80
N GLN A 170 -5.40 -3.78 26.69
CA GLN A 170 -5.98 -5.07 26.28
C GLN A 170 -7.33 -4.84 25.60
N VAL A 171 -7.51 -5.42 24.41
CA VAL A 171 -8.77 -5.35 23.65
C VAL A 171 -9.87 -6.09 24.43
N THR A 172 -10.77 -5.35 25.06
CA THR A 172 -11.91 -5.86 25.84
C THR A 172 -13.25 -5.41 25.26
N GLU A 173 -14.35 -5.96 25.77
CA GLU A 173 -15.70 -5.65 25.32
C GLU A 173 -16.02 -4.15 25.23
N GLY A 174 -15.42 -3.32 26.10
CA GLY A 174 -15.64 -1.88 26.09
C GLY A 174 -15.02 -1.14 24.91
N PHE A 175 -14.30 -1.78 24.00
CA PHE A 175 -13.97 -1.18 22.71
C PHE A 175 -15.06 -1.42 21.66
N SER A 176 -15.93 -2.42 21.85
CA SER A 176 -16.91 -2.83 20.84
C SER A 176 -17.89 -1.71 20.51
N GLY A 177 -18.26 -1.59 19.24
CA GLY A 177 -19.08 -0.51 18.71
C GLY A 177 -18.37 0.84 18.60
N GLY A 178 -17.14 0.95 19.10
CA GLY A 178 -16.34 2.16 19.01
C GLY A 178 -15.75 2.39 17.62
N PRO A 179 -15.48 3.65 17.24
CA PRO A 179 -14.83 3.97 15.98
C PRO A 179 -13.39 3.46 15.96
N LEU A 180 -13.02 2.80 14.85
CA LEU A 180 -11.64 2.56 14.48
C LEU A 180 -11.11 3.79 13.76
N TRP A 181 -10.25 4.57 14.41
CA TRP A 181 -9.86 5.91 13.98
C TRP A 181 -8.55 5.93 13.20
N ASP A 182 -8.57 6.45 11.99
CA ASP A 182 -7.38 6.84 11.23
C ASP A 182 -7.05 8.30 11.56
N ARG A 183 -5.95 8.50 12.28
CA ARG A 183 -5.52 9.82 12.75
C ARG A 183 -5.04 10.73 11.61
N GLU A 184 -4.43 10.16 10.57
CA GLU A 184 -3.89 10.91 9.44
C GLU A 184 -5.03 11.48 8.58
N ARG A 185 -6.02 10.64 8.29
CA ARG A 185 -7.18 11.01 7.46
C ARG A 185 -8.32 11.62 8.27
N GLN A 186 -8.15 11.65 9.59
CA GLN A 186 -9.12 12.09 10.57
C GLN A 186 -10.50 11.47 10.32
N ALA A 187 -10.53 10.13 10.18
CA ALA A 187 -11.76 9.41 9.89
C ALA A 187 -11.92 8.06 10.54
N VAL A 188 -13.18 7.67 10.74
CA VAL A 188 -13.57 6.32 11.15
C VAL A 188 -13.42 5.39 9.95
N VAL A 189 -12.73 4.28 10.13
CA VAL A 189 -12.46 3.32 9.05
C VAL A 189 -13.05 1.94 9.29
N GLY A 190 -13.81 1.81 10.37
CA GLY A 190 -14.57 0.63 10.77
C GLY A 190 -15.11 0.79 12.18
N LEU A 191 -15.85 -0.21 12.65
CA LEU A 191 -16.30 -0.30 14.04
C LEU A 191 -15.68 -1.50 14.72
N VAL A 192 -15.09 -1.32 15.90
CA VAL A 192 -14.45 -2.43 16.62
C VAL A 192 -15.50 -3.46 17.04
N ALA A 193 -15.18 -4.74 16.87
CA ALA A 193 -15.97 -5.87 17.35
C ALA A 193 -15.12 -6.74 18.29
N ALA A 194 -14.93 -6.28 19.53
CA ALA A 194 -14.01 -6.92 20.49
C ALA A 194 -14.54 -8.23 21.10
N VAL A 195 -15.75 -8.67 20.71
CA VAL A 195 -16.32 -9.98 21.07
C VAL A 195 -15.63 -11.16 20.36
N HIS A 196 -14.81 -10.88 19.34
CA HIS A 196 -14.00 -11.90 18.68
C HIS A 196 -12.51 -11.70 19.00
N ARG A 197 -11.93 -12.72 19.63
CA ARG A 197 -10.48 -12.90 19.83
C ARG A 197 -10.07 -14.23 19.20
N ALA A 198 -8.82 -14.36 18.77
CA ALA A 198 -8.30 -15.66 18.39
C ALA A 198 -8.41 -16.66 19.58
N PRO A 199 -8.64 -17.96 19.32
CA PRO A 199 -8.80 -18.94 20.39
C PRO A 199 -7.58 -18.98 21.32
N GLU A 200 -7.86 -19.10 22.63
CA GLU A 200 -6.87 -19.24 23.71
C GLU A 200 -6.04 -20.52 23.52
N THR A 201 -4.99 -20.45 22.73
CA THR A 201 -3.82 -21.35 22.81
C THR A 201 -2.62 -20.66 23.47
N ALA A 202 -2.81 -19.40 23.88
CA ALA A 202 -1.77 -18.56 24.45
C ALA A 202 -1.72 -18.76 25.98
N ALA A 203 -0.52 -18.82 26.54
CA ALA A 203 -0.31 -18.98 27.98
C ALA A 203 -0.95 -17.81 28.76
N PRO A 204 -1.30 -17.99 30.05
CA PRO A 204 -1.84 -16.91 30.87
C PRO A 204 -0.86 -15.73 30.91
N GLY A 205 -1.19 -14.64 30.21
CA GLY A 205 -0.34 -13.43 30.10
C GLY A 205 -0.09 -12.95 28.67
N ASP A 206 -0.37 -13.75 27.65
CA ASP A 206 -0.21 -13.33 26.25
C ASP A 206 -1.29 -12.31 25.83
N ARG A 207 -0.85 -11.23 25.19
CA ARG A 207 -1.74 -10.20 24.65
C ARG A 207 -2.32 -10.69 23.33
N PRO A 208 -3.63 -10.47 23.06
CA PRO A 208 -4.19 -10.81 21.77
C PRO A 208 -3.47 -10.03 20.67
N THR A 209 -2.89 -10.75 19.72
CA THR A 209 -2.18 -10.20 18.56
C THR A 209 -3.13 -9.69 17.48
N THR A 210 -4.39 -10.12 17.50
CA THR A 210 -5.38 -9.80 16.47
C THR A 210 -6.68 -9.23 17.07
N MET A 211 -7.19 -8.17 16.45
CA MET A 211 -8.49 -7.56 16.73
C MET A 211 -9.34 -7.57 15.44
N TYR A 212 -10.66 -7.56 15.58
CA TYR A 212 -11.58 -7.47 14.44
C TYR A 212 -12.42 -6.20 14.48
N ALA A 213 -12.74 -5.69 13.30
CA ALA A 213 -13.66 -4.57 13.10
C ALA A 213 -14.63 -4.84 11.95
N ILE A 214 -15.84 -4.31 12.03
CA ILE A 214 -16.81 -4.28 10.93
C ILE A 214 -16.36 -3.22 9.94
N SER A 215 -16.25 -3.57 8.67
CA SER A 215 -15.75 -2.68 7.63
C SER A 215 -16.78 -1.63 7.21
N VAL A 216 -16.32 -0.44 6.79
CA VAL A 216 -17.21 0.60 6.25
C VAL A 216 -18.06 0.10 5.07
N PRO A 217 -17.52 -0.67 4.08
CA PRO A 217 -18.35 -1.26 3.04
C PRO A 217 -19.48 -2.16 3.55
N ALA A 218 -19.26 -2.89 4.64
CA ALA A 218 -20.31 -3.72 5.26
C ALA A 218 -21.36 -2.86 5.98
N ILE A 219 -20.94 -1.81 6.68
CA ILE A 219 -21.85 -0.84 7.29
C ILE A 219 -22.75 -0.22 6.22
N GLU A 220 -22.18 0.23 5.10
CA GLU A 220 -22.92 0.83 3.99
C GLU A 220 -23.88 -0.16 3.32
N ALA A 221 -23.46 -1.42 3.15
CA ALA A 221 -24.28 -2.46 2.53
C ALA A 221 -25.48 -2.85 3.41
N GLU A 222 -25.28 -2.93 4.73
CA GLU A 222 -26.32 -3.32 5.70
C GLU A 222 -27.25 -2.15 6.07
N LEU A 223 -26.73 -0.91 6.02
CA LEU A 223 -27.44 0.31 6.41
C LEU A 223 -27.47 1.35 5.27
N PRO A 224 -28.13 1.08 4.13
CA PRO A 224 -28.16 2.00 2.97
C PRO A 224 -28.90 3.32 3.24
N ALA A 225 -29.69 3.35 4.33
CA ALA A 225 -30.42 4.52 4.80
C ALA A 225 -29.62 5.37 5.80
N LEU A 226 -28.43 4.92 6.24
CA LEU A 226 -27.55 5.71 7.09
C LEU A 226 -27.15 6.98 6.32
N PRO A 227 -27.23 8.17 6.94
CA PRO A 227 -26.68 9.35 6.32
C PRO A 227 -25.17 9.18 6.18
N PRO A 228 -24.59 9.81 5.16
CA PRO A 228 -23.19 9.68 4.85
C PRO A 228 -22.39 10.60 5.75
N SER A 229 -21.23 10.11 6.10
CA SER A 229 -20.31 10.78 6.99
C SER A 229 -19.58 11.95 6.31
N ALA A 230 -19.45 13.10 6.97
CA ALA A 230 -18.71 14.26 6.48
C ALA A 230 -17.25 14.28 7.01
N VAL A 231 -16.24 14.33 6.14
CA VAL A 231 -14.79 14.24 6.48
C VAL A 231 -14.14 15.62 6.72
N PRO A 232 -13.18 15.81 7.67
CA PRO A 232 -12.40 17.05 7.83
C PRO A 232 -11.47 17.38 6.66
N THR A 233 -10.81 16.37 6.07
CA THR A 233 -10.12 16.51 4.77
C THR A 233 -11.12 16.76 3.65
N ALA A 234 -12.30 16.13 3.72
CA ALA A 234 -13.45 16.56 2.92
C ALA A 234 -13.94 17.94 3.30
N ARG A 235 -13.73 18.56 4.47
CA ARG A 235 -14.24 19.91 4.75
C ARG A 235 -13.46 20.94 3.95
N ARG A 236 -12.13 20.81 3.91
CA ARG A 236 -11.28 21.58 3.00
C ARG A 236 -11.54 21.23 1.54
N GLY A 237 -11.66 19.94 1.22
CA GLY A 237 -11.98 19.46 -0.13
C GLY A 237 -13.37 19.89 -0.62
N VAL A 238 -14.37 19.93 0.26
CA VAL A 238 -15.76 20.36 0.04
C VAL A 238 -15.77 21.85 -0.15
N GLN A 239 -15.06 22.63 0.68
CA GLN A 239 -14.90 24.08 0.43
C GLN A 239 -14.23 24.35 -0.92
N GLN A 240 -13.18 23.60 -1.27
CA GLN A 240 -12.55 23.70 -2.59
C GLN A 240 -13.51 23.29 -3.72
N LEU A 241 -14.32 22.25 -3.51
CA LEU A 241 -15.29 21.75 -4.46
C LEU A 241 -16.44 22.75 -4.66
N LEU A 242 -16.99 23.30 -3.57
CA LEU A 242 -18.00 24.36 -3.58
C LEU A 242 -17.47 25.59 -4.34
N THR A 243 -16.26 26.05 -4.02
CA THR A 243 -15.61 27.18 -4.69
C THR A 243 -15.42 26.93 -6.19
N ALA A 244 -15.09 25.69 -6.57
CA ALA A 244 -14.91 25.33 -7.97
C ALA A 244 -16.25 25.16 -8.70
N LEU A 245 -17.28 24.62 -8.04
CA LEU A 245 -18.63 24.48 -8.59
C LEU A 245 -19.31 25.82 -8.78
N GLU A 246 -19.11 26.78 -7.87
CA GLU A 246 -19.66 28.14 -8.00
C GLU A 246 -19.20 28.85 -9.29
N ARG A 247 -17.99 28.53 -9.78
CA ARG A 247 -17.45 29.08 -11.02
C ARG A 247 -18.07 28.47 -12.28
N VAL A 248 -18.49 27.21 -12.19
CA VAL A 248 -19.00 26.41 -13.32
C VAL A 248 -20.52 26.44 -13.38
N LEU A 249 -21.20 26.16 -12.27
CA LEU A 249 -22.66 26.20 -12.14
C LEU A 249 -23.11 27.64 -11.82
N LYS A 250 -23.25 28.45 -12.86
CA LYS A 250 -23.62 29.87 -12.72
C LYS A 250 -25.12 30.02 -12.49
N GLY A 251 -25.48 30.33 -11.24
CA GLY A 251 -26.85 30.68 -10.85
C GLY A 251 -27.69 29.50 -10.38
N ARG A 252 -28.83 29.83 -9.77
CA ARG A 252 -29.69 28.89 -9.03
C ARG A 252 -30.35 27.83 -9.93
N GLU A 253 -30.70 28.17 -11.17
CA GLU A 253 -31.30 27.22 -12.12
C GLU A 253 -30.34 26.11 -12.52
N ALA A 254 -29.05 26.43 -12.72
CA ALA A 254 -28.02 25.45 -13.05
C ALA A 254 -27.79 24.47 -11.89
N VAL A 255 -27.75 24.98 -10.65
CA VAL A 255 -27.61 24.17 -9.44
C VAL A 255 -28.81 23.25 -9.25
N LEU A 256 -30.03 23.76 -9.42
CA LEU A 256 -31.26 22.98 -9.32
C LEU A 256 -31.30 21.84 -10.36
N ALA A 257 -31.05 22.16 -11.63
CA ALA A 257 -31.06 21.17 -12.70
C ALA A 257 -29.97 20.10 -12.51
N CYS A 258 -28.81 20.47 -11.97
CA CYS A 258 -27.74 19.51 -11.64
C CYS A 258 -28.14 18.61 -10.46
N GLU A 259 -28.74 19.19 -9.41
CA GLU A 259 -29.21 18.47 -8.23
C GLU A 259 -30.31 17.45 -8.55
N GLU A 260 -31.32 17.85 -9.32
CA GLU A 260 -32.42 16.95 -9.72
C GLU A 260 -31.91 15.76 -10.54
N ARG A 261 -30.97 16.01 -11.47
CA ARG A 261 -30.35 14.95 -12.28
C ARG A 261 -29.46 14.04 -11.42
N LEU A 262 -28.72 14.60 -10.47
CA LEU A 262 -27.89 13.82 -9.55
C LEU A 262 -28.76 12.95 -8.64
N ALA A 263 -29.79 13.52 -8.02
CA ALA A 263 -30.77 12.81 -7.21
C ALA A 263 -31.40 11.64 -7.99
N ALA A 264 -31.82 11.86 -9.24
CA ALA A 264 -32.34 10.81 -10.10
C ALA A 264 -31.31 9.70 -10.38
N ARG A 265 -30.05 10.05 -10.69
CA ARG A 265 -28.97 9.06 -10.93
C ARG A 265 -28.63 8.25 -9.68
N LEU A 266 -28.71 8.87 -8.50
CA LEU A 266 -28.38 8.24 -7.22
C LEU A 266 -29.58 7.55 -6.55
N GLY A 267 -30.78 7.64 -7.13
CA GLY A 267 -32.00 7.10 -6.52
C GLY A 267 -32.37 7.78 -5.19
N ARG A 268 -32.09 9.08 -5.06
CA ARG A 268 -32.33 9.88 -3.86
C ARG A 268 -33.40 10.94 -4.14
N PRO A 269 -34.14 11.42 -3.11
CA PRO A 269 -35.08 12.53 -3.28
C PRO A 269 -34.33 13.83 -3.57
N SER A 270 -34.86 14.64 -4.49
CA SER A 270 -34.35 15.99 -4.76
C SER A 270 -34.79 16.98 -3.68
N ALA A 271 -33.93 17.96 -3.38
CA ALA A 271 -34.26 19.10 -2.54
C ALA A 271 -35.21 20.11 -3.21
N GLY A 272 -35.47 19.97 -4.52
CA GLY A 272 -36.36 20.82 -5.31
C GLY A 272 -36.00 22.30 -5.16
N PRO A 273 -36.96 23.20 -4.94
CA PRO A 273 -36.68 24.63 -4.77
C PRO A 273 -35.68 24.96 -3.66
N ALA A 274 -35.40 24.06 -2.73
CA ALA A 274 -34.42 24.30 -1.69
C ALA A 274 -32.99 23.83 -2.07
N ALA A 275 -32.74 23.45 -3.33
CA ALA A 275 -31.40 23.09 -3.81
C ALA A 275 -30.42 24.29 -3.76
N ASP A 276 -29.22 24.02 -3.25
CA ASP A 276 -28.06 24.90 -3.23
C ASP A 276 -26.78 24.07 -3.41
N LEU A 277 -25.62 24.73 -3.53
CA LEU A 277 -24.34 24.06 -3.77
C LEU A 277 -23.95 23.13 -2.60
N ASP A 278 -24.22 23.53 -1.35
CA ASP A 278 -23.95 22.72 -0.16
C ASP A 278 -24.76 21.41 -0.17
N ARG A 279 -26.04 21.48 -0.53
CA ARG A 279 -26.92 20.30 -0.65
C ARG A 279 -26.55 19.44 -1.84
N LEU A 280 -26.14 20.04 -2.97
CA LEU A 280 -25.66 19.31 -4.14
C LEU A 280 -24.37 18.52 -3.81
N VAL A 281 -23.39 19.16 -3.18
CA VAL A 281 -22.14 18.51 -2.76
C VAL A 281 -22.42 17.50 -1.65
N GLY A 282 -23.30 17.83 -0.71
CA GLY A 282 -23.79 16.92 0.32
C GLY A 282 -24.35 15.66 -0.29
N LEU A 283 -25.27 15.78 -1.27
CA LEU A 283 -25.85 14.67 -2.01
C LEU A 283 -24.80 13.86 -2.79
N ALA A 284 -23.81 14.50 -3.42
CA ALA A 284 -22.75 13.79 -4.14
C ALA A 284 -21.79 13.04 -3.21
N ALA A 285 -21.39 13.66 -2.09
CA ALA A 285 -20.58 13.02 -1.07
C ALA A 285 -21.36 11.93 -0.31
N SER A 286 -22.70 11.93 -0.48
CA SER A 286 -23.62 11.09 0.28
C SER A 286 -23.71 9.63 -0.14
N VAL A 287 -23.23 9.33 -1.33
CA VAL A 287 -23.37 8.02 -1.95
C VAL A 287 -22.02 7.64 -2.53
N ARG A 288 -21.61 6.37 -2.38
CA ARG A 288 -20.44 5.84 -3.07
C ARG A 288 -20.58 6.12 -4.58
N ARG A 289 -19.54 6.67 -5.20
CA ARG A 289 -19.54 7.11 -6.62
C ARG A 289 -20.36 8.35 -6.93
N GLY A 290 -20.94 9.02 -5.92
CA GLY A 290 -21.76 10.22 -6.13
C GLY A 290 -20.95 11.43 -6.59
N LEU A 291 -19.69 11.56 -6.19
CA LEU A 291 -18.79 12.59 -6.71
C LEU A 291 -18.41 12.37 -8.19
N PRO A 292 -18.02 11.15 -8.63
CA PRO A 292 -17.91 10.84 -10.05
C PRO A 292 -19.18 11.17 -10.86
N GLU A 293 -20.38 10.89 -10.33
CA GLU A 293 -21.65 11.22 -10.99
C GLU A 293 -21.89 12.74 -11.08
N LEU A 294 -21.60 13.48 -10.02
CA LEU A 294 -21.67 14.94 -10.01
C LEU A 294 -20.71 15.54 -11.04
N LEU A 295 -19.45 15.09 -11.06
CA LEU A 295 -18.47 15.56 -12.04
C LEU A 295 -18.93 15.28 -13.48
N ASP A 296 -19.51 14.11 -13.73
CA ASP A 296 -20.04 13.76 -15.05
C ASP A 296 -21.19 14.69 -15.48
N LEU A 297 -22.13 15.00 -14.58
CA LEU A 297 -23.23 15.93 -14.83
C LEU A 297 -22.76 17.37 -15.05
N VAL A 298 -21.77 17.82 -14.29
CA VAL A 298 -21.18 19.15 -14.43
C VAL A 298 -20.47 19.29 -15.78
N ARG A 299 -19.76 18.24 -16.22
CA ARG A 299 -19.12 18.20 -17.54
C ARG A 299 -20.14 18.22 -18.69
N ASP A 300 -21.27 17.50 -18.56
CA ASP A 300 -22.36 17.55 -19.53
C ASP A 300 -22.99 18.96 -19.61
N HIS A 301 -22.99 19.70 -18.49
CA HIS A 301 -23.56 21.04 -18.42
C HIS A 301 -22.66 22.11 -19.06
N GLU A 302 -21.35 22.06 -18.83
CA GLU A 302 -20.38 22.98 -19.44
C GLU A 302 -19.22 22.23 -20.14
N PRO A 303 -19.45 21.66 -21.34
CA PRO A 303 -18.45 20.85 -22.03
C PRO A 303 -17.18 21.60 -22.48
N TYR A 304 -17.21 22.94 -22.47
CA TYR A 304 -16.11 23.82 -22.90
C TYR A 304 -15.53 24.70 -21.77
N GLY A 305 -15.78 24.35 -20.51
CA GLY A 305 -15.23 25.08 -19.36
C GLY A 305 -13.70 25.18 -19.39
N ALA A 306 -13.14 26.21 -18.75
CA ALA A 306 -11.68 26.39 -18.70
C ALA A 306 -11.02 25.14 -18.11
N ARG A 307 -10.01 24.59 -18.82
CA ARG A 307 -9.28 23.37 -18.42
C ARG A 307 -8.80 23.42 -16.96
N GLU A 308 -8.46 24.61 -16.47
CA GLU A 308 -8.08 24.84 -15.07
C GLU A 308 -9.20 24.62 -14.06
N ASP A 309 -10.43 25.05 -14.33
CA ASP A 309 -11.55 24.90 -13.42
C ASP A 309 -11.98 23.43 -13.33
N TRP A 310 -11.92 22.70 -14.45
CA TRP A 310 -12.13 21.26 -14.47
C TRP A 310 -11.06 20.48 -13.66
N GLU A 311 -9.78 20.85 -13.81
CA GLU A 311 -8.71 20.25 -12.99
C GLU A 311 -8.83 20.61 -11.50
N ARG A 312 -9.35 21.80 -11.16
CA ARG A 312 -9.66 22.19 -9.77
C ARG A 312 -10.81 21.33 -9.21
N LEU A 313 -11.90 21.17 -9.95
CA LEU A 313 -13.04 20.30 -9.57
C LEU A 313 -12.57 18.87 -9.32
N ARG A 314 -11.79 18.29 -10.24
CA ARG A 314 -11.28 16.91 -10.12
C ARG A 314 -10.34 16.73 -8.93
N ARG A 315 -9.43 17.68 -8.69
CA ARG A 315 -8.54 17.64 -7.51
C ARG A 315 -9.35 17.75 -6.22
N ALA A 316 -10.31 18.68 -6.16
CA ALA A 316 -11.16 18.85 -4.99
C ALA A 316 -11.98 17.59 -4.69
N ALA A 317 -12.60 16.98 -5.70
CA ALA A 317 -13.35 15.74 -5.55
C ALA A 317 -12.48 14.57 -5.05
N ARG A 318 -11.24 14.42 -5.55
CA ARG A 318 -10.29 13.42 -5.05
C ARG A 318 -9.88 13.64 -3.59
N THR A 319 -9.83 14.90 -3.15
CA THR A 319 -9.61 15.24 -1.73
C THR A 319 -10.82 14.85 -0.87
N VAL A 320 -12.04 14.95 -1.41
CA VAL A 320 -13.28 14.60 -0.69
C VAL A 320 -13.48 13.07 -0.60
N ARG A 321 -13.25 12.32 -1.69
CA ARG A 321 -13.27 10.86 -1.71
C ARG A 321 -12.06 10.32 -2.49
N PRO A 322 -10.94 10.01 -1.81
CA PRO A 322 -9.82 9.33 -2.46
C PRO A 322 -10.24 7.89 -2.83
N GLY A 323 -9.89 7.43 -4.03
CA GLY A 323 -10.21 6.07 -4.48
C GLY A 323 -11.61 5.89 -5.09
N GLU A 324 -12.34 6.96 -5.39
CA GLU A 324 -13.58 6.88 -6.19
C GLU A 324 -13.36 7.53 -7.56
N TYR A 325 -13.27 6.70 -8.60
CA TYR A 325 -12.97 7.12 -9.96
C TYR A 325 -14.12 6.88 -10.93
N LEU A 326 -14.89 5.81 -10.75
CA LEU A 326 -15.93 5.38 -11.68
C LEU A 326 -17.31 5.85 -11.24
N THR A 327 -18.13 6.23 -12.24
CA THR A 327 -19.57 6.39 -12.07
C THR A 327 -20.24 5.03 -11.89
N THR A 328 -21.47 5.02 -11.38
CA THR A 328 -22.25 3.78 -11.20
C THR A 328 -22.43 3.07 -12.54
N ARG A 329 -22.70 3.83 -13.60
CA ARG A 329 -22.84 3.30 -14.96
C ARG A 329 -21.55 2.63 -15.43
N GLN A 330 -20.40 3.29 -15.31
CA GLN A 330 -19.14 2.72 -15.80
C GLN A 330 -18.67 1.49 -15.04
N ARG A 331 -18.89 1.45 -13.72
CA ARG A 331 -18.61 0.25 -12.95
C ARG A 331 -19.49 -0.90 -13.41
N ARG A 332 -20.78 -0.64 -13.67
CA ARG A 332 -21.71 -1.63 -14.22
C ARG A 332 -21.27 -2.11 -15.61
N ASP A 333 -20.93 -1.17 -16.49
CA ASP A 333 -20.47 -1.48 -17.85
C ASP A 333 -19.18 -2.33 -17.79
N LEU A 334 -18.22 -1.96 -16.94
CA LEU A 334 -16.99 -2.73 -16.72
C LEU A 334 -17.29 -4.13 -16.17
N ALA A 335 -18.11 -4.24 -15.12
CA ALA A 335 -18.47 -5.53 -14.54
C ALA A 335 -19.16 -6.45 -15.58
N GLY A 336 -19.97 -5.87 -16.47
CA GLY A 336 -20.55 -6.59 -17.61
C GLY A 336 -19.50 -7.14 -18.56
N LEU A 337 -18.48 -6.35 -18.92
CA LEU A 337 -17.36 -6.80 -19.76
C LEU A 337 -16.50 -7.87 -19.07
N LEU A 338 -16.20 -7.68 -17.78
CA LEU A 338 -15.40 -8.61 -16.98
C LEU A 338 -16.07 -9.98 -16.81
N ALA A 339 -17.39 -10.05 -16.82
CA ALA A 339 -18.13 -11.31 -16.76
C ALA A 339 -17.87 -12.22 -17.98
N HIS A 340 -17.38 -11.65 -19.09
CA HIS A 340 -17.00 -12.38 -20.30
C HIS A 340 -15.50 -12.69 -20.38
N CYS A 341 -14.72 -12.26 -19.39
CA CYS A 341 -13.28 -12.54 -19.33
C CYS A 341 -13.06 -13.86 -18.59
N SER A 342 -12.19 -14.72 -19.13
CA SER A 342 -11.92 -16.06 -18.59
C SER A 342 -10.44 -16.43 -18.57
N ARG A 343 -9.59 -15.61 -19.19
CA ARG A 343 -8.17 -15.89 -19.37
C ARG A 343 -7.30 -15.26 -18.30
N THR A 344 -7.77 -14.19 -17.68
CA THR A 344 -7.05 -13.49 -16.61
C THR A 344 -7.45 -14.02 -15.24
N ASP A 345 -6.47 -14.50 -14.48
CA ASP A 345 -6.66 -14.82 -13.06
C ASP A 345 -6.67 -13.53 -12.21
N PRO A 346 -7.69 -13.30 -11.36
CA PRO A 346 -7.80 -12.09 -10.55
C PRO A 346 -6.62 -11.87 -9.59
N ARG A 347 -6.05 -12.94 -9.02
CA ARG A 347 -4.95 -12.82 -8.06
C ARG A 347 -3.65 -12.48 -8.77
N THR A 348 -3.33 -13.18 -9.86
CA THR A 348 -2.18 -12.86 -10.72
C THR A 348 -2.25 -11.43 -11.26
N LEU A 349 -3.46 -10.95 -11.59
CA LEU A 349 -3.65 -9.56 -12.01
C LEU A 349 -3.28 -8.57 -10.89
N LEU A 350 -3.75 -8.79 -9.68
CA LEU A 350 -3.42 -7.95 -8.52
C LEU A 350 -1.93 -7.98 -8.22
N GLU A 351 -1.27 -9.15 -8.27
CA GLU A 351 0.18 -9.30 -8.11
C GLU A 351 0.96 -8.44 -9.13
N ARG A 352 0.51 -8.43 -10.39
CA ARG A 352 1.16 -7.66 -11.46
C ARG A 352 0.91 -6.15 -11.37
N VAL A 353 -0.26 -5.74 -10.90
CA VAL A 353 -0.64 -4.31 -10.83
C VAL A 353 -0.18 -3.67 -9.51
N LEU A 354 -0.16 -4.43 -8.43
CA LEU A 354 0.25 -4.02 -7.08
C LEU A 354 1.44 -4.83 -6.57
N PRO A 355 2.59 -4.84 -7.28
CA PRO A 355 3.74 -5.68 -6.91
C PRO A 355 4.39 -5.30 -5.57
N HIS A 356 3.98 -4.16 -5.00
CA HIS A 356 4.50 -3.61 -3.75
C HIS A 356 3.45 -3.53 -2.64
N ALA A 357 2.25 -4.07 -2.85
CA ALA A 357 1.26 -4.16 -1.78
C ALA A 357 1.76 -5.17 -0.73
N PRO A 358 1.83 -4.80 0.56
CA PRO A 358 2.34 -5.68 1.62
C PRO A 358 1.49 -6.95 1.80
N GLU A 359 0.19 -6.83 1.53
CA GLU A 359 -0.73 -7.97 1.39
C GLU A 359 -1.73 -7.64 0.28
N LEU A 360 -2.02 -8.63 -0.57
CA LEU A 360 -2.97 -8.45 -1.66
C LEU A 360 -4.40 -8.64 -1.15
N PRO A 361 -5.35 -7.78 -1.58
CA PRO A 361 -6.76 -7.94 -1.23
C PRO A 361 -7.27 -9.34 -1.62
N ALA A 362 -8.01 -9.96 -0.71
CA ALA A 362 -8.74 -11.19 -1.03
C ALA A 362 -9.89 -10.84 -1.99
N VAL A 363 -9.90 -11.44 -3.17
CA VAL A 363 -10.89 -11.17 -4.23
C VAL A 363 -11.51 -12.47 -4.73
N THR A 364 -12.80 -12.43 -5.06
CA THR A 364 -13.52 -13.62 -5.55
C THR A 364 -13.62 -13.67 -7.09
N GLY A 365 -13.28 -12.58 -7.76
CA GLY A 365 -13.33 -12.47 -9.23
C GLY A 365 -12.72 -11.17 -9.74
N LEU A 366 -12.72 -10.99 -11.06
CA LEU A 366 -12.16 -9.80 -11.72
C LEU A 366 -12.88 -8.51 -11.34
N ALA A 367 -14.20 -8.56 -11.08
CA ALA A 367 -14.96 -7.40 -10.65
C ALA A 367 -14.49 -6.90 -9.26
N ASP A 368 -14.28 -7.81 -8.31
CA ASP A 368 -13.74 -7.48 -6.99
C ASP A 368 -12.30 -6.95 -7.08
N ALA A 369 -11.49 -7.55 -7.97
CA ALA A 369 -10.14 -7.07 -8.24
C ALA A 369 -10.15 -5.64 -8.78
N MET A 370 -11.06 -5.28 -9.68
CA MET A 370 -11.16 -3.91 -10.19
C MET A 370 -11.68 -2.93 -9.13
N ASP A 371 -12.66 -3.33 -8.31
CA ASP A 371 -13.12 -2.51 -7.17
C ASP A 371 -11.96 -2.28 -6.17
N ALA A 372 -11.11 -3.28 -5.94
CA ALA A 372 -9.91 -3.14 -5.11
C ALA A 372 -8.90 -2.17 -5.74
N LEU A 373 -8.54 -2.37 -7.02
CA LEU A 373 -7.59 -1.51 -7.75
C LEU A 373 -8.04 -0.04 -7.85
N GLU A 374 -9.35 0.22 -7.88
CA GLU A 374 -9.89 1.58 -7.84
C GLU A 374 -9.55 2.31 -6.53
N GLY A 375 -9.52 1.58 -5.41
CA GLY A 375 -9.15 2.10 -4.10
C GLY A 375 -7.66 2.44 -3.98
N PHE A 376 -6.80 1.90 -4.85
CA PHE A 376 -5.38 2.24 -4.87
C PHE A 376 -5.13 3.51 -5.69
N GLY A 377 -4.54 4.51 -5.03
CA GLY A 377 -4.03 5.70 -5.71
C GLY A 377 -2.92 5.36 -6.70
N SER A 378 -2.71 6.22 -7.70
CA SER A 378 -1.50 6.11 -8.52
C SER A 378 -0.28 6.35 -7.65
N ALA A 379 0.69 5.43 -7.67
CA ALA A 379 1.99 5.66 -7.04
C ALA A 379 2.58 6.99 -7.53
N ALA A 380 3.27 7.73 -6.66
CA ALA A 380 3.79 9.06 -7.00
C ALA A 380 4.64 9.01 -8.29
N GLY A 381 4.12 9.59 -9.39
CA GLY A 381 4.78 9.61 -10.70
C GLY A 381 4.42 8.49 -11.68
N ALA A 382 3.53 7.55 -11.32
CA ALA A 382 2.97 6.59 -12.26
C ALA A 382 1.90 7.27 -13.15
N PRO A 383 2.03 7.24 -14.49
CA PRO A 383 1.17 8.00 -15.38
C PRO A 383 -0.22 7.37 -15.58
N VAL A 384 -0.35 6.06 -15.35
CA VAL A 384 -1.62 5.32 -15.49
C VAL A 384 -2.01 4.75 -14.11
N PRO A 385 -3.21 5.05 -13.58
CA PRO A 385 -3.69 4.51 -12.30
C PRO A 385 -3.87 2.98 -12.29
N PRO A 386 -3.75 2.32 -11.13
CA PRO A 386 -3.86 0.85 -10.99
C PRO A 386 -5.11 0.26 -11.63
N LEU A 387 -6.28 0.89 -11.46
CA LEU A 387 -7.52 0.47 -12.13
C LEU A 387 -7.38 0.37 -13.65
N LEU A 388 -6.83 1.39 -14.30
CA LEU A 388 -6.65 1.39 -15.76
C LEU A 388 -5.57 0.40 -16.19
N GLN A 389 -4.51 0.22 -15.39
CA GLN A 389 -3.51 -0.80 -15.65
C GLN A 389 -4.12 -2.21 -15.62
N GLY A 390 -5.00 -2.48 -14.66
CA GLY A 390 -5.71 -3.75 -14.55
C GLY A 390 -6.58 -4.02 -15.78
N VAL A 391 -7.40 -3.05 -16.18
CA VAL A 391 -8.29 -3.18 -17.36
C VAL A 391 -7.51 -3.38 -18.66
N VAL A 392 -6.44 -2.61 -18.90
CA VAL A 392 -5.61 -2.77 -20.10
C VAL A 392 -4.97 -4.16 -20.15
N ARG A 393 -4.50 -4.69 -19.02
CA ARG A 393 -3.92 -6.04 -18.96
C ARG A 393 -4.93 -7.13 -19.29
N ILE A 394 -6.14 -7.04 -18.76
CA ILE A 394 -7.23 -7.96 -19.10
C ILE A 394 -7.54 -7.87 -20.60
N ALA A 395 -7.67 -6.66 -21.15
CA ALA A 395 -7.97 -6.45 -22.56
C ALA A 395 -6.93 -7.13 -23.47
N VAL A 396 -5.64 -6.99 -23.15
CA VAL A 396 -4.55 -7.62 -23.91
C VAL A 396 -4.57 -9.15 -23.81
N GLU A 397 -4.84 -9.71 -22.63
CA GLU A 397 -4.92 -11.17 -22.45
C GLU A 397 -6.13 -11.81 -23.14
N GLU A 398 -7.27 -11.10 -23.14
CA GLU A 398 -8.51 -11.54 -23.79
C GLU A 398 -8.46 -11.38 -25.32
N ARG A 399 -7.68 -10.41 -25.82
CA ARG A 399 -7.48 -10.19 -27.26
C ARG A 399 -6.96 -11.42 -28.00
N ALA A 400 -6.27 -12.33 -27.30
CA ALA A 400 -5.83 -13.61 -27.85
C ALA A 400 -6.99 -14.56 -28.22
N ALA A 401 -8.18 -14.42 -27.61
CA ALA A 401 -9.36 -15.22 -27.91
C ALA A 401 -10.30 -14.59 -28.94
N GLY A 402 -10.14 -13.30 -29.23
CA GLY A 402 -10.94 -12.57 -30.21
C GLY A 402 -11.11 -11.09 -29.86
N PRO A 403 -11.82 -10.33 -30.72
CA PRO A 403 -12.04 -8.90 -30.52
C PRO A 403 -12.93 -8.58 -29.32
N TYR A 404 -13.85 -9.47 -28.95
CA TYR A 404 -14.72 -9.32 -27.79
C TYR A 404 -14.26 -10.23 -26.64
N PRO A 405 -14.16 -9.73 -25.38
CA PRO A 405 -14.50 -8.38 -24.89
C PRO A 405 -13.35 -7.34 -24.99
N ALA A 406 -12.22 -7.68 -25.60
CA ALA A 406 -11.00 -6.86 -25.56
C ALA A 406 -11.14 -5.43 -26.14
N GLU A 407 -11.77 -5.26 -27.31
CA GLU A 407 -11.99 -3.95 -27.93
C GLU A 407 -12.92 -3.06 -27.08
N ASP A 408 -13.94 -3.66 -26.46
CA ASP A 408 -14.87 -2.94 -25.59
C ASP A 408 -14.20 -2.50 -24.28
N LEU A 409 -13.30 -3.33 -23.74
CA LEU A 409 -12.46 -2.98 -22.58
C LEU A 409 -11.50 -1.83 -22.91
N ASP A 410 -10.91 -1.82 -24.10
CA ASP A 410 -10.05 -0.72 -24.55
C ASP A 410 -10.83 0.58 -24.74
N ALA A 411 -11.98 0.51 -25.41
CA ALA A 411 -12.86 1.66 -25.59
C ALA A 411 -13.37 2.17 -24.22
N TRP A 412 -13.60 1.27 -23.26
CA TRP A 412 -13.94 1.65 -21.89
C TRP A 412 -12.77 2.36 -21.20
N ALA A 413 -11.55 1.83 -21.31
CA ALA A 413 -10.35 2.40 -20.68
C ALA A 413 -10.05 3.81 -21.20
N GLU A 414 -10.16 4.03 -22.50
CA GLU A 414 -9.99 5.33 -23.14
C GLU A 414 -11.02 6.36 -22.65
N ARG A 415 -12.31 5.99 -22.61
CA ARG A 415 -13.37 6.87 -22.06
C ARG A 415 -13.12 7.25 -20.61
N VAL A 416 -12.67 6.30 -19.79
CA VAL A 416 -12.39 6.55 -18.36
C VAL A 416 -11.12 7.37 -18.19
N ALA A 417 -10.08 7.13 -18.98
CA ALA A 417 -8.83 7.89 -18.96
C ALA A 417 -9.06 9.36 -19.29
N ALA A 418 -9.74 9.64 -20.41
CA ALA A 418 -10.06 10.99 -20.85
C ALA A 418 -10.83 11.78 -19.79
N ARG A 419 -11.84 11.16 -19.17
CA ARG A 419 -12.57 11.81 -18.07
C ARG A 419 -11.69 12.03 -16.84
N SER A 420 -10.91 11.01 -16.48
CA SER A 420 -10.10 11.02 -15.26
C SER A 420 -8.80 11.80 -15.42
N GLY A 421 -8.62 12.50 -16.56
CA GLY A 421 -7.46 13.28 -16.99
C GLY A 421 -6.15 12.51 -16.88
N VAL A 422 -6.23 11.24 -17.25
CA VAL A 422 -5.08 10.42 -17.57
C VAL A 422 -4.77 10.68 -19.04
N ASP A 423 -3.51 10.94 -19.36
CA ASP A 423 -3.10 11.21 -20.73
C ASP A 423 -3.34 9.97 -21.61
N GLU A 424 -4.03 10.15 -22.73
CA GLU A 424 -4.33 9.08 -23.68
C GLU A 424 -3.04 8.44 -24.23
N ALA A 425 -1.99 9.25 -24.46
CA ALA A 425 -0.70 8.74 -24.90
C ALA A 425 -0.06 7.83 -23.83
N ALA A 426 -0.28 8.10 -22.54
CA ALA A 426 0.22 7.26 -21.47
C ALA A 426 -0.51 5.91 -21.40
N VAL A 427 -1.83 5.89 -21.64
CA VAL A 427 -2.61 4.65 -21.71
C VAL A 427 -2.21 3.83 -22.94
N SER A 428 -2.08 4.48 -24.10
CA SER A 428 -1.64 3.85 -25.35
C SER A 428 -0.23 3.28 -25.24
N GLN A 429 0.71 4.01 -24.64
CA GLN A 429 2.07 3.51 -24.40
C GLN A 429 2.06 2.33 -23.43
N PHE A 430 1.30 2.41 -22.33
CA PHE A 430 1.19 1.30 -21.39
C PHE A 430 0.59 0.05 -22.04
N ARG A 431 -0.43 0.21 -22.89
CA ARG A 431 -1.00 -0.88 -23.68
C ARG A 431 0.06 -1.50 -24.60
N ALA A 432 0.79 -0.69 -25.36
CA ALA A 432 1.86 -1.16 -26.23
C ALA A 432 2.96 -1.92 -25.46
N ASP A 433 3.31 -1.46 -24.25
CA ASP A 433 4.28 -2.15 -23.38
C ASP A 433 3.75 -3.52 -22.93
N VAL A 434 2.46 -3.61 -22.58
CA VAL A 434 1.81 -4.87 -22.18
C VAL A 434 1.66 -5.83 -23.37
N GLU A 435 1.31 -5.33 -24.55
CA GLU A 435 1.20 -6.12 -25.78
C GLU A 435 2.58 -6.62 -26.25
N ALA A 436 3.61 -5.78 -26.18
CA ALA A 436 4.99 -6.18 -26.50
C ALA A 436 5.51 -7.25 -25.55
N ALA A 437 5.12 -7.20 -24.27
CA ALA A 437 5.42 -8.25 -23.31
C ALA A 437 4.63 -9.55 -23.56
N ALA A 438 3.51 -9.48 -24.29
CA ALA A 438 2.63 -10.62 -24.60
C ALA A 438 2.86 -11.24 -26.00
N ALA A 439 3.51 -10.53 -26.93
CA ALA A 439 3.71 -10.99 -28.31
C ALA A 439 4.81 -12.07 -28.44
N PRO A 440 4.59 -13.14 -29.23
CA PRO A 440 5.64 -14.10 -29.56
C PRO A 440 6.66 -13.46 -30.54
N ALA A 441 7.95 -13.56 -30.21
CA ALA A 441 9.04 -12.94 -30.98
C ALA A 441 9.15 -13.47 -32.44
N PRO A 442 9.52 -12.64 -33.44
CA PRO A 442 9.68 -13.08 -34.81
C PRO A 442 10.93 -13.95 -35.03
N ALA A 443 10.80 -14.92 -35.93
CA ALA A 443 11.79 -15.95 -36.23
C ALA A 443 13.07 -15.39 -36.91
N GLY A 444 14.12 -15.19 -36.11
CA GLY A 444 15.52 -15.17 -36.56
C GLY A 444 16.12 -16.58 -36.57
N PRO A 445 17.26 -16.82 -37.25
CA PRO A 445 17.73 -18.17 -37.55
C PRO A 445 18.12 -18.92 -36.27
N ALA A 446 17.34 -19.98 -36.00
CA ALA A 446 17.62 -21.12 -35.14
C ALA A 446 18.47 -20.88 -33.87
N ALA A 447 17.84 -20.31 -32.83
CA ALA A 447 18.13 -20.72 -31.47
C ALA A 447 17.01 -21.67 -31.03
N THR A 448 17.19 -22.97 -31.30
CA THR A 448 16.34 -24.02 -30.74
C THR A 448 16.45 -23.99 -29.22
N GLY A 449 15.43 -23.46 -28.56
CA GLY A 449 15.33 -23.47 -27.11
C GLY A 449 13.98 -22.93 -26.67
N SER A 450 13.08 -23.83 -26.29
CA SER A 450 11.96 -23.51 -25.41
C SER A 450 12.47 -22.67 -24.25
N ARG A 451 12.10 -21.40 -24.15
CA ARG A 451 12.15 -20.71 -22.86
C ARG A 451 10.79 -20.89 -22.19
N ALA A 452 10.60 -22.10 -21.67
CA ALA A 452 10.02 -22.24 -20.33
C ALA A 452 10.60 -21.11 -19.47
N HIS A 453 9.77 -20.44 -18.65
CA HIS A 453 10.29 -19.51 -17.65
C HIS A 453 11.49 -20.16 -17.00
N ALA A 454 12.69 -19.61 -17.24
CA ALA A 454 13.87 -20.10 -16.58
C ALA A 454 13.56 -19.96 -15.07
N PRO A 455 13.79 -21.00 -14.26
CA PRO A 455 13.57 -20.90 -12.83
C PRO A 455 14.29 -19.65 -12.33
N VAL A 456 13.54 -18.70 -11.76
CA VAL A 456 14.14 -17.50 -11.18
C VAL A 456 15.00 -18.00 -10.04
N ALA A 457 16.31 -17.87 -10.18
CA ALA A 457 17.24 -18.36 -9.18
C ALA A 457 16.86 -17.80 -7.80
N PRO A 458 16.89 -18.63 -6.75
CA PRO A 458 16.50 -18.21 -5.42
C PRO A 458 17.34 -17.00 -4.96
N ARG A 459 16.73 -16.08 -4.23
CA ARG A 459 17.40 -14.87 -3.71
C ARG A 459 17.31 -14.86 -2.20
N VAL A 460 18.44 -14.50 -1.58
CA VAL A 460 18.55 -14.24 -0.15
C VAL A 460 18.94 -12.79 0.03
N GLN A 461 18.01 -12.01 0.57
CA GLN A 461 18.12 -10.56 0.69
C GLN A 461 18.37 -10.20 2.14
N VAL A 462 19.50 -9.55 2.39
CA VAL A 462 19.95 -9.21 3.73
C VAL A 462 19.91 -7.70 3.85
N GLU A 463 18.95 -7.18 4.62
CA GLU A 463 18.98 -5.79 5.03
C GLU A 463 19.89 -5.67 6.25
N LEU A 464 21.04 -5.05 6.05
CA LEU A 464 22.04 -4.82 7.08
C LEU A 464 21.92 -3.39 7.59
N LEU A 465 21.83 -3.24 8.90
CA LEU A 465 21.86 -1.96 9.60
C LEU A 465 23.14 -1.88 10.43
N PRO A 466 24.22 -1.25 9.91
CA PRO A 466 25.47 -1.14 10.64
C PRO A 466 25.37 -0.17 11.81
N THR A 467 25.97 -0.55 12.94
CA THR A 467 26.28 0.38 14.04
C THR A 467 27.25 1.47 13.57
N ALA A 468 27.40 2.55 14.34
CA ALA A 468 28.27 3.68 13.99
C ALA A 468 29.74 3.29 13.69
N THR A 469 30.20 2.12 14.17
CA THR A 469 31.55 1.61 13.92
C THR A 469 31.70 0.85 12.61
N GLY A 470 30.60 0.42 11.99
CA GLY A 470 30.59 -0.44 10.80
C GLY A 470 31.06 -1.87 11.05
N ARG A 471 31.27 -2.28 12.31
CA ARG A 471 31.79 -3.60 12.70
C ARG A 471 30.75 -4.54 13.27
N ARG A 472 29.61 -3.99 13.67
CA ARG A 472 28.47 -4.71 14.24
C ARG A 472 27.18 -4.30 13.56
N PHE A 473 26.22 -5.22 13.49
CA PHE A 473 25.03 -5.11 12.67
C PHE A 473 23.82 -5.65 13.41
N THR A 474 22.67 -5.01 13.22
CA THR A 474 21.35 -5.65 13.31
C THR A 474 20.88 -5.90 11.89
N TYR A 475 20.10 -6.95 11.66
CA TYR A 475 19.75 -7.31 10.29
C TYR A 475 18.50 -8.17 10.20
N GLN A 476 17.93 -8.20 9.01
CA GLN A 476 16.87 -9.14 8.65
C GLN A 476 17.18 -9.80 7.32
N ILE A 477 16.77 -11.06 7.19
CA ILE A 477 16.98 -11.89 6.01
C ILE A 477 15.63 -12.26 5.42
N TRP A 478 15.47 -11.96 4.15
CA TRP A 478 14.31 -12.30 3.34
C TRP A 478 14.70 -13.32 2.29
N THR A 479 13.77 -14.20 1.94
CA THR A 479 13.95 -15.20 0.89
C THR A 479 12.92 -15.01 -0.21
N PHE A 480 13.38 -15.15 -1.44
CA PHE A 480 12.54 -15.24 -2.62
C PHE A 480 12.96 -16.48 -3.40
N ALA A 481 12.16 -17.54 -3.32
CA ALA A 481 12.45 -18.84 -3.94
C ALA A 481 11.13 -19.47 -4.42
N ASP A 482 11.21 -20.43 -5.35
CA ASP A 482 10.11 -21.33 -5.71
C ASP A 482 8.80 -20.62 -6.17
N GLY A 483 8.95 -19.44 -6.79
CA GLY A 483 7.80 -18.60 -7.22
C GLY A 483 6.97 -18.04 -6.07
N GLN A 484 7.45 -18.12 -4.83
CA GLN A 484 6.80 -17.58 -3.63
C GLN A 484 7.14 -16.09 -3.44
N PRO A 485 6.24 -15.29 -2.84
CA PRO A 485 6.53 -13.89 -2.50
C PRO A 485 7.67 -13.78 -1.49
N HIS A 486 8.24 -12.58 -1.36
CA HIS A 486 9.27 -12.29 -0.34
C HIS A 486 8.80 -12.71 1.04
N ARG A 487 9.52 -13.64 1.66
CA ARG A 487 9.24 -14.14 3.00
C ARG A 487 10.33 -13.69 3.94
N LEU A 488 9.95 -13.12 5.08
CA LEU A 488 10.88 -12.83 6.16
C LEU A 488 11.31 -14.15 6.80
N ALA A 489 12.56 -14.54 6.56
CA ALA A 489 13.12 -15.78 7.06
C ALA A 489 13.72 -15.59 8.46
N LEU A 490 14.31 -14.42 8.72
CA LEU A 490 14.99 -14.16 9.97
C LEU A 490 15.03 -12.67 10.31
N VAL A 491 14.86 -12.34 11.59
CA VAL A 491 15.15 -11.02 12.17
C VAL A 491 16.18 -11.21 13.30
N HIS A 492 17.21 -10.37 13.31
CA HIS A 492 18.25 -10.34 14.32
C HIS A 492 18.37 -8.92 14.90
N ASP A 493 17.64 -8.68 15.99
CA ASP A 493 17.53 -7.35 16.63
C ASP A 493 18.69 -7.00 17.58
N ALA A 494 19.59 -7.96 17.86
CA ALA A 494 20.78 -7.76 18.68
C ALA A 494 22.03 -7.45 17.84
N GLU A 495 22.98 -6.69 18.39
CA GLU A 495 24.23 -6.40 17.69
C GLU A 495 25.08 -7.66 17.49
N ALA A 496 25.29 -8.03 16.23
CA ALA A 496 26.08 -9.19 15.84
C ALA A 496 27.30 -8.79 14.98
N GLY A 497 28.34 -9.62 14.98
CA GLY A 497 29.49 -9.49 14.07
C GLY A 497 29.20 -10.06 12.68
N SER A 498 30.07 -9.80 11.70
CA SER A 498 29.94 -10.30 10.33
C SER A 498 29.88 -11.83 10.23
N GLU A 499 30.64 -12.55 11.07
CA GLU A 499 30.64 -14.02 11.14
C GLU A 499 29.23 -14.58 11.39
N GLN A 500 28.51 -14.00 12.36
CA GLN A 500 27.14 -14.41 12.68
C GLN A 500 26.15 -14.12 11.53
N VAL A 501 26.34 -13.01 10.80
CA VAL A 501 25.51 -12.69 9.62
C VAL A 501 25.70 -13.78 8.55
N VAL A 502 26.94 -14.19 8.31
CA VAL A 502 27.27 -15.24 7.34
C VAL A 502 26.71 -16.60 7.76
N ASP A 503 26.79 -16.95 9.05
CA ASP A 503 26.19 -18.18 9.60
C ASP A 503 24.66 -18.19 9.43
N ASP A 504 24.01 -17.06 9.69
CA ASP A 504 22.56 -16.93 9.55
C ASP A 504 22.13 -17.00 8.07
N ILE A 505 22.91 -16.44 7.14
CA ILE A 505 22.70 -16.61 5.69
C ILE A 505 22.84 -18.08 5.30
N ARG A 506 23.89 -18.77 5.77
CA ARG A 506 24.13 -20.20 5.50
C ARG A 506 22.96 -21.05 6.02
N ARG A 507 22.45 -20.74 7.21
CA ARG A 507 21.28 -21.40 7.80
C ARG A 507 20.05 -21.19 6.94
N VAL A 508 19.74 -19.94 6.56
CA VAL A 508 18.57 -19.61 5.73
C VAL A 508 18.62 -20.28 4.36
N LEU A 509 19.80 -20.31 3.71
CA LEU A 509 20.00 -21.02 2.46
C LEU A 509 19.70 -22.52 2.57
N ARG A 510 19.90 -23.13 3.74
CA ARG A 510 19.65 -24.56 3.97
C ARG A 510 18.20 -24.86 4.34
N THR A 511 17.57 -23.98 5.13
CA THR A 511 16.24 -24.24 5.69
C THR A 511 15.11 -23.72 4.80
N GLU A 512 15.33 -22.60 4.13
CA GLU A 512 14.27 -21.89 3.40
C GLU A 512 14.35 -22.04 1.88
N VAL A 513 15.52 -22.33 1.32
CA VAL A 513 15.70 -22.52 -0.14
C VAL A 513 15.72 -24.01 -0.45
N ARG A 514 14.67 -24.50 -1.11
CA ARG A 514 14.48 -25.95 -1.38
C ARG A 514 15.15 -26.40 -2.67
N GLU A 515 15.02 -25.62 -3.74
CA GLU A 515 15.56 -25.94 -5.05
C GLU A 515 16.84 -25.13 -5.33
N ASP A 516 17.89 -25.83 -5.77
CA ASP A 516 19.17 -25.26 -6.23
C ASP A 516 19.78 -24.13 -5.37
N PRO A 517 20.00 -24.33 -4.04
CA PRO A 517 20.57 -23.32 -3.15
C PRO A 517 21.98 -22.86 -3.56
N GLU A 518 22.69 -23.67 -4.34
CA GLU A 518 23.98 -23.32 -4.96
C GLU A 518 23.87 -22.19 -5.98
N THR A 519 22.71 -22.04 -6.61
CA THR A 519 22.44 -20.98 -7.56
C THR A 519 21.94 -19.70 -6.88
N ALA A 520 21.80 -19.66 -5.56
CA ALA A 520 21.20 -18.52 -4.89
C ALA A 520 22.00 -17.21 -5.09
N LEU A 521 21.29 -16.12 -5.37
CA LEU A 521 21.82 -14.76 -5.36
C LEU A 521 21.70 -14.17 -3.94
N VAL A 522 22.81 -13.76 -3.35
CA VAL A 522 22.84 -13.10 -2.04
C VAL A 522 22.97 -11.59 -2.25
N GLU A 523 21.99 -10.85 -1.76
CA GLU A 523 21.86 -9.41 -1.97
C GLU A 523 21.97 -8.68 -0.63
N TYR A 524 23.00 -7.86 -0.45
CA TYR A 524 23.16 -7.03 0.74
C TYR A 524 22.60 -5.63 0.48
N PHE A 525 21.57 -5.25 1.22
CA PHE A 525 21.01 -3.91 1.23
C PHE A 525 21.66 -3.08 2.33
N LEU A 526 22.32 -1.98 1.93
CA LEU A 526 23.10 -1.11 2.81
C LEU A 526 22.67 0.35 2.69
N PRO A 527 22.70 1.13 3.78
CA PRO A 527 22.59 2.58 3.70
C PRO A 527 23.72 3.18 2.86
N SER A 528 23.47 4.32 2.23
CA SER A 528 24.39 4.93 1.26
C SER A 528 25.77 5.30 1.84
N ALA A 529 25.85 5.50 3.17
CA ALA A 529 27.08 5.75 3.90
C ALA A 529 28.00 4.50 3.99
N TRP A 530 27.44 3.30 3.86
CA TRP A 530 28.09 2.03 4.13
C TRP A 530 28.29 1.15 2.89
N LEU A 531 28.06 1.67 1.68
CA LEU A 531 28.25 0.93 0.41
C LEU A 531 29.67 0.38 0.18
N GLY A 532 30.65 0.85 0.94
CA GLY A 532 32.04 0.37 0.88
C GLY A 532 32.35 -0.81 1.80
N LEU A 533 31.38 -1.35 2.55
CA LEU A 533 31.57 -2.55 3.36
C LEU A 533 31.96 -3.74 2.48
N ASP A 534 32.85 -4.57 3.01
CA ASP A 534 33.47 -5.70 2.31
C ASP A 534 32.68 -7.00 2.50
N VAL A 535 31.36 -6.91 2.39
CA VAL A 535 30.40 -8.02 2.62
C VAL A 535 30.68 -9.25 1.76
N ASP A 536 31.30 -9.06 0.59
CA ASP A 536 31.70 -10.15 -0.30
C ASP A 536 32.95 -10.92 0.16
N SER A 537 33.72 -10.38 1.12
CA SER A 537 34.87 -11.07 1.72
C SER A 537 34.61 -11.58 3.14
N TRP A 538 33.38 -11.49 3.65
CA TRP A 538 33.03 -12.09 4.93
C TRP A 538 32.99 -13.62 4.84
N GLU A 539 33.41 -14.28 5.90
CA GLU A 539 33.48 -15.73 6.02
C GLU A 539 33.00 -16.17 7.39
N SER A 540 32.41 -17.37 7.48
CA SER A 540 32.19 -18.04 8.75
C SER A 540 33.45 -18.79 9.18
N PRO A 541 33.80 -18.83 10.48
CA PRO A 541 34.87 -19.69 10.97
C PRO A 541 34.57 -21.17 10.65
N ASP A 542 35.64 -21.96 10.55
CA ASP A 542 35.56 -23.38 10.24
C ASP A 542 34.78 -24.11 11.33
N SER A 543 33.73 -24.82 10.96
CA SER A 543 32.98 -25.70 11.86
C SER A 543 33.26 -27.15 11.47
N ASP A 544 33.56 -28.00 12.46
CA ASP A 544 34.10 -29.35 12.26
C ASP A 544 33.26 -30.27 11.34
N GLU A 545 31.99 -29.96 11.09
CA GLU A 545 31.08 -30.76 10.25
C GLU A 545 30.97 -30.30 8.78
N ASP A 546 31.41 -29.08 8.44
CA ASP A 546 30.82 -28.37 7.30
C ASP A 546 31.79 -27.47 6.50
N GLY A 547 33.01 -27.23 6.97
CA GLY A 547 33.99 -26.37 6.29
C GLY A 547 33.68 -24.86 6.37
N PRO A 548 34.61 -23.98 5.95
CA PRO A 548 34.41 -22.53 5.94
C PRO A 548 33.42 -22.12 4.85
N PHE A 549 32.49 -21.21 5.17
CA PHE A 549 31.53 -20.66 4.21
C PHE A 549 31.87 -19.22 3.87
N ALA A 550 32.26 -19.00 2.61
CA ALA A 550 32.53 -17.68 2.04
C ALA A 550 31.49 -17.37 0.95
N PRO A 551 30.43 -16.60 1.23
CA PRO A 551 29.39 -16.28 0.26
C PRO A 551 29.93 -15.68 -1.03
N GLY A 552 30.92 -14.79 -0.98
CA GLY A 552 31.46 -14.14 -2.19
C GLY A 552 32.22 -15.04 -3.15
N ILE A 553 32.55 -16.27 -2.74
CA ILE A 553 33.19 -17.30 -3.57
C ILE A 553 32.16 -18.35 -4.01
N THR A 554 31.33 -18.80 -3.06
CA THR A 554 30.39 -19.91 -3.24
C THR A 554 29.06 -19.48 -3.86
N ARG A 555 28.70 -18.19 -3.77
CA ARG A 555 27.43 -17.62 -4.24
C ARG A 555 27.66 -16.34 -5.04
N ARG A 556 26.65 -15.94 -5.81
CA ARG A 556 26.63 -14.64 -6.47
C ARG A 556 26.30 -13.60 -5.39
N VAL A 557 27.24 -12.71 -5.07
CA VAL A 557 27.07 -11.69 -4.02
C VAL A 557 27.08 -10.30 -4.63
N VAL A 558 26.05 -9.52 -4.32
CA VAL A 558 25.89 -8.14 -4.77
C VAL A 558 25.57 -7.19 -3.62
N VAL A 559 26.03 -5.94 -3.75
CA VAL A 559 25.67 -4.83 -2.88
C VAL A 559 24.59 -3.97 -3.53
N ARG A 560 23.61 -3.55 -2.73
CA ARG A 560 22.54 -2.63 -3.11
C ARG A 560 22.38 -1.52 -2.06
N THR A 561 21.83 -0.40 -2.48
CA THR A 561 21.44 0.68 -1.58
C THR A 561 20.01 0.48 -1.06
N THR A 562 19.75 0.76 0.21
CA THR A 562 18.38 0.89 0.74
C THR A 562 17.72 2.21 0.35
N GLU A 563 18.53 3.23 0.04
CA GLU A 563 18.06 4.59 -0.25
C GLU A 563 17.98 4.84 -1.77
N ARG A 564 16.81 5.30 -2.26
CA ARG A 564 16.64 5.81 -3.62
C ARG A 564 15.82 7.09 -3.63
N SER A 565 16.24 8.08 -4.44
CA SER A 565 15.48 9.31 -4.70
C SER A 565 14.72 9.24 -6.03
N ARG A 566 13.71 10.11 -6.21
CA ARG A 566 12.96 10.25 -7.47
C ARG A 566 13.89 10.53 -8.68
N GLU A 567 14.93 11.32 -8.47
CA GLU A 567 15.92 11.67 -9.49
C GLU A 567 16.80 10.47 -9.84
N SER A 568 17.26 9.71 -8.84
CA SER A 568 18.04 8.48 -9.07
C SER A 568 17.24 7.44 -9.84
N TYR A 569 15.93 7.31 -9.56
CA TYR A 569 15.05 6.39 -10.26
C TYR A 569 14.80 6.81 -11.72
N ALA A 570 14.67 8.11 -11.99
CA ALA A 570 14.55 8.61 -13.35
C ALA A 570 15.83 8.34 -14.17
N GLY A 571 17.01 8.58 -13.57
CA GLY A 571 18.30 8.23 -14.18
C GLY A 571 18.45 6.73 -14.44
N TRP A 572 18.02 5.90 -13.48
CA TRP A 572 17.98 4.45 -13.60
C TRP A 572 17.12 4.01 -14.80
N LYS A 573 15.87 4.49 -14.90
CA LYS A 573 14.98 4.15 -16.03
C LYS A 573 15.58 4.56 -17.38
N GLN A 574 16.21 5.73 -17.44
CA GLN A 574 16.88 6.21 -18.65
C GLN A 574 18.05 5.30 -19.06
N ARG A 575 18.92 4.94 -18.11
CA ARG A 575 20.05 4.03 -18.34
C ARG A 575 19.58 2.61 -18.68
N THR A 576 18.45 2.17 -18.14
CA THR A 576 17.82 0.88 -18.48
C THR A 576 17.46 0.80 -19.95
N ALA A 577 16.85 1.87 -20.50
CA ALA A 577 16.51 1.91 -21.92
C ALA A 577 17.75 1.92 -22.84
N ALA A 578 18.90 2.37 -22.33
CA ALA A 578 20.15 2.46 -23.09
C ALA A 578 21.02 1.20 -23.01
N LEU A 579 20.76 0.27 -22.08
CA LEU A 579 21.61 -0.89 -21.77
C LEU A 579 22.11 -1.68 -23.00
N PRO A 580 21.30 -1.99 -24.02
CA PRO A 580 21.77 -2.78 -25.16
C PRO A 580 22.91 -2.13 -25.96
N HIS A 581 23.11 -0.81 -25.81
CA HIS A 581 24.11 -0.04 -26.55
C HIS A 581 24.95 0.86 -25.63
N ALA A 582 24.77 0.73 -24.31
CA ALA A 582 25.38 1.62 -23.33
C ALA A 582 26.89 1.39 -23.27
N LYS A 583 27.66 2.47 -23.40
CA LYS A 583 29.10 2.42 -23.17
C LYS A 583 29.41 2.38 -21.67
N HIS A 584 30.49 1.68 -21.32
CA HIS A 584 31.04 1.70 -19.98
C HIS A 584 31.75 3.03 -19.69
N LEU A 585 31.63 3.53 -18.46
CA LEU A 585 32.30 4.74 -18.01
C LEU A 585 33.33 4.40 -16.93
N VAL A 586 34.53 4.97 -17.01
CA VAL A 586 35.54 4.86 -15.95
C VAL A 586 35.63 6.18 -15.19
N LEU A 587 35.42 6.12 -13.87
CA LEU A 587 35.67 7.23 -12.95
C LEU A 587 36.99 6.99 -12.22
N ASP A 588 38.03 7.69 -12.65
CA ASP A 588 39.38 7.58 -12.10
C ASP A 588 39.75 8.72 -11.12
N HIS A 589 41.03 8.84 -10.79
CA HIS A 589 41.57 9.89 -9.90
C HIS A 589 41.24 11.33 -10.33
N ARG A 590 40.91 11.59 -11.60
CA ARG A 590 40.52 12.92 -12.11
C ARG A 590 39.08 13.28 -11.76
N HIS A 591 38.28 12.29 -11.35
CA HIS A 591 36.85 12.43 -11.11
C HIS A 591 36.51 12.40 -9.62
N THR A 592 37.49 12.44 -8.71
CA THR A 592 37.29 12.27 -7.26
C THR A 592 36.49 13.39 -6.59
N ASP A 593 36.43 14.58 -7.21
CA ASP A 593 35.53 15.65 -6.79
C ASP A 593 34.08 15.32 -7.13
N ARG A 594 33.19 15.52 -6.15
CA ARG A 594 31.77 15.19 -6.26
C ARG A 594 31.08 15.88 -7.45
N LYS A 595 31.39 17.16 -7.71
CA LYS A 595 30.79 17.92 -8.81
C LYS A 595 31.30 17.42 -10.16
N VAL A 596 32.59 17.08 -10.24
CA VAL A 596 33.20 16.53 -11.45
C VAL A 596 32.62 15.15 -11.78
N ALA A 597 32.54 14.25 -10.80
CA ALA A 597 31.90 12.94 -10.96
C ALA A 597 30.45 13.06 -11.45
N ARG A 598 29.67 13.96 -10.82
CA ARG A 598 28.29 14.20 -11.22
C ARG A 598 28.20 14.74 -12.64
N ALA A 599 29.02 15.73 -13.00
CA ALA A 599 29.05 16.28 -14.34
C ALA A 599 29.39 15.20 -15.37
N GLN A 600 30.35 14.32 -15.08
CA GLN A 600 30.72 13.23 -15.97
C GLN A 600 29.57 12.22 -16.17
N LEU A 601 28.84 11.90 -15.11
CA LEU A 601 27.65 11.04 -15.17
C LEU A 601 26.48 11.68 -15.95
N GLU A 602 26.38 13.01 -15.95
CA GLU A 602 25.41 13.77 -16.75
C GLU A 602 25.83 13.94 -18.21
N VAL A 603 27.13 13.91 -18.51
CA VAL A 603 27.62 13.86 -19.90
C VAL A 603 27.33 12.48 -20.51
N HIS A 604 27.50 11.42 -19.72
CA HIS A 604 27.28 10.03 -20.14
C HIS A 604 26.00 9.47 -19.51
N ARG A 605 24.84 10.02 -19.89
CA ARG A 605 23.52 9.67 -19.30
C ARG A 605 23.03 8.26 -19.65
N ASP A 606 23.67 7.62 -20.61
CA ASP A 606 23.42 6.26 -21.10
C ASP A 606 24.28 5.20 -20.42
N ALA A 607 25.38 5.58 -19.77
CA ALA A 607 26.29 4.64 -19.13
C ALA A 607 25.63 3.88 -17.96
N GLY A 608 25.18 2.65 -18.21
CA GLY A 608 24.59 1.77 -17.19
C GLY A 608 25.62 1.09 -16.29
N THR A 609 26.87 1.00 -16.75
CA THR A 609 27.99 0.37 -16.06
C THR A 609 29.11 1.38 -15.83
N VAL A 610 29.54 1.50 -14.59
CA VAL A 610 30.63 2.40 -14.18
C VAL A 610 31.73 1.61 -13.48
N ILE A 611 32.98 1.89 -13.81
CA ILE A 611 34.14 1.37 -13.08
C ILE A 611 34.73 2.50 -12.27
N VAL A 612 34.79 2.33 -10.96
CA VAL A 612 35.45 3.26 -10.05
C VAL A 612 36.87 2.79 -9.82
N CYS A 613 37.83 3.55 -10.35
CA CYS A 613 39.26 3.21 -10.30
C CYS A 613 40.08 4.37 -9.73
N CYS A 614 39.98 4.58 -8.42
CA CYS A 614 40.70 5.63 -7.70
C CYS A 614 41.13 5.15 -6.31
N ALA A 615 41.81 6.01 -5.56
CA ALA A 615 42.28 5.68 -4.21
C ALA A 615 41.09 5.36 -3.26
N PRO A 616 41.24 4.41 -2.31
CA PRO A 616 40.12 3.88 -1.51
C PRO A 616 39.28 4.91 -0.75
N HIS A 617 39.91 5.96 -0.23
CA HIS A 617 39.22 7.01 0.51
C HIS A 617 38.22 7.84 -0.33
N HIS A 618 38.28 7.73 -1.66
CA HIS A 618 37.34 8.38 -2.57
C HIS A 618 36.17 7.47 -3.01
N HIS A 619 36.25 6.15 -2.82
CA HIS A 619 35.24 5.19 -3.29
C HIS A 619 33.84 5.53 -2.80
N GLY A 620 33.68 5.77 -1.49
CA GLY A 620 32.37 6.09 -0.91
C GLY A 620 31.71 7.32 -1.54
N THR A 621 32.49 8.35 -1.89
CA THR A 621 31.96 9.54 -2.58
C THR A 621 31.48 9.21 -3.99
N LEU A 622 32.25 8.43 -4.75
CA LEU A 622 31.91 8.09 -6.14
C LEU A 622 30.76 7.08 -6.22
N LEU A 623 30.72 6.09 -5.33
CA LEU A 623 29.61 5.13 -5.22
C LEU A 623 28.29 5.86 -4.98
N ARG A 624 28.27 6.83 -4.04
CA ARG A 624 27.09 7.67 -3.82
C ARG A 624 26.69 8.48 -5.06
N GLN A 625 27.65 9.00 -5.83
CA GLN A 625 27.32 9.70 -7.08
C GLN A 625 26.73 8.77 -8.14
N CYS A 626 27.25 7.55 -8.27
CA CYS A 626 26.72 6.54 -9.19
C CYS A 626 25.28 6.16 -8.82
N VAL A 627 25.02 5.89 -7.54
CA VAL A 627 23.67 5.63 -7.02
C VAL A 627 22.73 6.80 -7.29
N GLN A 628 23.14 8.03 -6.96
CA GLN A 628 22.34 9.24 -7.21
C GLN A 628 22.08 9.50 -8.71
N ALA A 629 22.93 8.99 -9.60
CA ALA A 629 22.76 9.09 -11.05
C ALA A 629 21.97 7.91 -11.64
N GLY A 630 21.58 6.94 -10.82
CA GLY A 630 20.82 5.75 -11.22
C GLY A 630 21.65 4.74 -12.00
N VAL A 631 22.96 4.66 -11.77
CA VAL A 631 23.84 3.67 -12.43
C VAL A 631 23.47 2.26 -11.92
N HIS A 632 23.38 1.29 -12.84
CA HIS A 632 22.98 -0.08 -12.54
C HIS A 632 24.11 -0.89 -11.94
N THR A 633 25.28 -0.83 -12.58
CA THR A 633 26.41 -1.69 -12.24
C THR A 633 27.61 -0.81 -11.92
N VAL A 634 28.17 -0.98 -10.73
CA VAL A 634 29.43 -0.33 -10.34
C VAL A 634 30.42 -1.38 -9.87
N LEU A 635 31.57 -1.45 -10.55
CA LEU A 635 32.69 -2.31 -10.15
C LEU A 635 33.83 -1.45 -9.61
N TRP A 636 34.46 -1.92 -8.53
CA TRP A 636 35.67 -1.32 -8.00
C TRP A 636 36.50 -2.34 -7.25
N HIS A 637 37.81 -2.12 -7.27
CA HIS A 637 38.76 -2.88 -6.48
C HIS A 637 39.08 -2.10 -5.20
N ARG A 638 38.90 -2.71 -4.01
CA ARG A 638 38.97 -1.97 -2.73
C ARG A 638 40.38 -1.48 -2.35
N ALA A 639 41.43 -2.00 -2.99
CA ALA A 639 42.82 -1.67 -2.65
C ALA A 639 43.61 -1.07 -3.82
N GLU A 640 43.85 -1.86 -4.86
CA GLU A 640 44.53 -1.46 -6.09
C GLU A 640 43.67 -0.56 -6.98
N HIS A 641 44.34 0.32 -7.71
CA HIS A 641 43.76 1.26 -8.67
C HIS A 641 44.83 1.62 -9.72
N GLY A 642 44.41 2.12 -10.87
CA GLY A 642 45.29 2.45 -11.99
C GLY A 642 44.73 1.97 -13.31
N GLU A 643 45.41 2.32 -14.41
CA GLU A 643 44.94 2.02 -15.76
C GLU A 643 44.78 0.51 -16.01
N ARG A 644 45.73 -0.29 -15.52
CA ARG A 644 45.69 -1.75 -15.64
C ARG A 644 44.46 -2.36 -14.95
N ILE A 645 44.18 -1.96 -13.70
CA ILE A 645 42.99 -2.43 -12.97
C ILE A 645 41.71 -1.97 -13.68
N ALA A 646 41.66 -0.73 -14.17
CA ALA A 646 40.49 -0.27 -14.92
C ALA A 646 40.26 -1.10 -16.20
N GLN A 647 41.33 -1.47 -16.92
CA GLN A 647 41.26 -2.32 -18.11
C GLN A 647 40.80 -3.74 -17.77
N ASP A 648 41.34 -4.34 -16.70
CA ASP A 648 40.95 -5.67 -16.24
C ASP A 648 39.46 -5.71 -15.86
N LEU A 649 38.98 -4.71 -15.11
CA LEU A 649 37.56 -4.61 -14.74
C LEU A 649 36.64 -4.27 -15.93
N LEU A 650 37.13 -3.52 -16.92
CA LEU A 650 36.41 -3.27 -18.18
C LEU A 650 36.27 -4.57 -18.96
N ALA A 651 37.33 -5.35 -19.09
CA ALA A 651 37.31 -6.62 -19.80
C ALA A 651 36.35 -7.64 -19.16
N LEU A 652 36.10 -7.55 -17.86
CA LEU A 652 35.13 -8.40 -17.16
C LEU A 652 33.68 -8.11 -17.55
N VAL A 653 33.35 -6.85 -17.90
CA VAL A 653 31.98 -6.44 -18.24
C VAL A 653 31.76 -6.26 -19.74
N ASP A 654 32.83 -6.06 -20.51
CA ASP A 654 32.75 -5.87 -21.97
C ASP A 654 32.31 -7.19 -22.65
N GLY A 655 31.27 -7.11 -23.47
CA GLY A 655 30.65 -8.28 -24.12
C GLY A 655 29.93 -9.26 -23.17
N THR A 656 29.89 -9.00 -21.87
CA THR A 656 29.15 -9.81 -20.89
C THR A 656 27.72 -9.29 -20.76
N ASP A 657 26.74 -10.20 -20.82
CA ASP A 657 25.35 -9.83 -20.56
C ASP A 657 25.22 -9.25 -19.14
N HIS A 658 24.49 -8.15 -18.99
CA HIS A 658 24.32 -7.50 -17.69
C HIS A 658 23.80 -8.45 -16.61
N ALA A 659 22.94 -9.42 -16.96
CA ALA A 659 22.41 -10.43 -16.04
C ALA A 659 23.49 -11.40 -15.53
N GLU A 660 24.57 -11.60 -16.30
CA GLU A 660 25.66 -12.53 -16.00
C GLU A 660 26.81 -11.88 -15.22
N VAL A 661 26.82 -10.55 -15.09
CA VAL A 661 27.87 -9.81 -14.35
C VAL A 661 28.08 -10.34 -12.92
N PRO A 662 27.04 -10.65 -12.11
CA PRO A 662 27.25 -11.23 -10.79
C PRO A 662 27.98 -12.58 -10.81
N GLU A 663 27.75 -13.40 -11.83
CA GLU A 663 28.43 -14.69 -11.99
C GLU A 663 29.87 -14.51 -12.47
N ALA A 664 30.11 -13.60 -13.42
CA ALA A 664 31.46 -13.24 -13.86
C ALA A 664 32.33 -12.75 -12.71
N VAL A 665 31.79 -11.86 -11.86
CA VAL A 665 32.48 -11.36 -10.66
C VAL A 665 32.74 -12.48 -9.64
N ARG A 666 31.78 -13.38 -9.41
CA ARG A 666 31.96 -14.53 -8.51
C ARG A 666 33.08 -15.44 -9.00
N LEU A 667 33.10 -15.78 -10.29
CA LEU A 667 34.15 -16.60 -10.90
C LEU A 667 35.52 -15.94 -10.79
N GLU A 668 35.59 -14.62 -11.00
CA GLU A 668 36.86 -13.89 -10.92
C GLU A 668 37.42 -13.84 -9.49
N ARG A 669 36.55 -13.71 -8.48
CA ARG A 669 36.91 -13.86 -7.06
C ARG A 669 37.39 -15.28 -6.75
N ALA A 670 36.72 -16.30 -7.30
CA ALA A 670 37.09 -17.71 -7.11
C ALA A 670 38.46 -18.04 -7.73
N LYS A 671 38.75 -17.56 -8.96
CA LYS A 671 40.08 -17.70 -9.58
C LYS A 671 41.17 -17.08 -8.72
N ALA A 672 40.92 -15.89 -8.19
CA ALA A 672 41.85 -15.18 -7.33
C ALA A 672 42.19 -15.94 -6.03
N MET A 673 41.23 -16.72 -5.51
CA MET A 673 41.40 -17.60 -4.35
C MET A 673 42.17 -18.88 -4.71
N ALA A 674 41.93 -19.43 -5.90
CA ALA A 674 42.63 -20.62 -6.40
C ALA A 674 44.12 -20.37 -6.72
N GLU A 675 44.51 -19.10 -6.89
CA GLU A 675 45.90 -18.67 -7.14
C GLU A 675 46.48 -17.87 -5.94
N PRO A 676 46.80 -18.52 -4.81
CA PRO A 676 47.24 -17.84 -3.58
C PRO A 676 48.54 -17.03 -3.76
N GLU A 677 49.44 -17.49 -4.63
CA GLU A 677 50.73 -16.85 -4.93
C GLU A 677 50.62 -15.58 -5.81
N SER A 678 49.49 -15.38 -6.49
CA SER A 678 49.23 -14.22 -7.35
C SER A 678 48.62 -13.08 -6.53
N ALA A 679 49.48 -12.37 -5.77
CA ALA A 679 49.03 -11.31 -4.87
C ALA A 679 48.30 -10.14 -5.56
N GLY A 680 48.49 -9.95 -6.88
CA GLY A 680 47.92 -8.87 -7.68
C GLY A 680 46.77 -9.28 -8.60
N HIS A 681 46.11 -10.42 -8.36
CA HIS A 681 44.94 -10.81 -9.16
C HIS A 681 43.75 -9.87 -8.87
N HIS A 682 43.20 -9.21 -9.90
CA HIS A 682 42.17 -8.16 -9.76
C HIS A 682 40.82 -8.68 -9.21
N GLY A 683 40.58 -9.99 -9.21
CA GLY A 683 39.48 -10.61 -8.48
C GLY A 683 39.58 -10.51 -6.94
N ARG A 684 40.77 -10.27 -6.37
CA ARG A 684 40.93 -10.10 -4.91
C ARG A 684 40.32 -8.77 -4.50
N ARG A 685 39.40 -8.76 -3.53
CA ARG A 685 38.72 -7.51 -3.07
C ARG A 685 37.98 -6.76 -4.19
N LEU A 686 37.55 -7.49 -5.22
CA LEU A 686 36.63 -6.97 -6.23
C LEU A 686 35.24 -6.85 -5.64
N SER A 687 34.65 -5.65 -5.69
CA SER A 687 33.28 -5.39 -5.22
C SER A 687 32.35 -5.15 -6.39
N LEU A 688 31.07 -5.44 -6.17
CA LEU A 688 30.02 -5.25 -7.15
C LEU A 688 28.80 -4.63 -6.48
N LEU A 689 28.49 -3.39 -6.86
CA LEU A 689 27.16 -2.81 -6.65
C LEU A 689 26.35 -3.10 -7.89
N TYR A 690 25.19 -3.73 -7.71
CA TYR A 690 24.40 -4.24 -8.82
C TYR A 690 22.92 -4.00 -8.61
N ASP A 691 22.33 -3.26 -9.53
CA ASP A 691 20.97 -2.76 -9.44
C ASP A 691 20.20 -2.92 -10.76
N ALA A 692 20.12 -4.17 -11.21
CA ALA A 692 19.71 -4.52 -12.56
C ALA A 692 18.24 -4.22 -12.92
N PRO A 693 17.95 -4.03 -14.22
CA PRO A 693 16.60 -3.75 -14.74
C PRO A 693 15.53 -4.79 -14.45
N ASP A 694 15.94 -6.06 -14.37
CA ASP A 694 15.09 -7.22 -14.15
C ASP A 694 14.55 -7.26 -12.72
N HIS A 695 15.08 -6.44 -11.81
CA HIS A 695 14.77 -6.52 -10.39
C HIS A 695 14.79 -5.15 -9.71
N ARG A 696 13.60 -4.67 -9.32
CA ARG A 696 13.50 -3.56 -8.35
C ARG A 696 13.70 -4.11 -6.93
N PRO A 697 14.53 -3.47 -6.10
CA PRO A 697 14.57 -3.73 -4.66
C PRO A 697 13.16 -3.74 -4.07
N PRO A 698 12.87 -4.62 -3.10
CA PRO A 698 11.73 -4.41 -2.23
C PRO A 698 11.89 -3.07 -1.50
N GLN A 699 10.78 -2.35 -1.29
CA GLN A 699 10.73 -1.22 -0.36
C GLN A 699 10.89 -1.79 1.06
N LEU A 700 12.14 -2.02 1.45
CA LEU A 700 12.52 -2.42 2.79
C LEU A 700 12.42 -1.17 3.67
N ALA A 701 11.43 -1.20 4.58
CA ALA A 701 11.01 -0.14 5.51
C ALA A 701 10.30 1.10 4.90
N PRO A 702 9.29 1.66 5.59
CA PRO A 702 8.70 2.95 5.22
C PRO A 702 9.77 4.04 5.24
N ASP A 703 9.73 4.94 4.26
CA ASP A 703 10.66 6.06 4.13
C ASP A 703 10.94 6.72 5.50
N ALA A 704 12.20 6.67 5.94
CA ALA A 704 12.67 7.34 7.17
C ALA A 704 12.45 8.87 7.15
N TRP A 705 12.00 9.42 6.02
CA TRP A 705 11.63 10.82 5.84
C TRP A 705 10.23 11.20 6.37
N VAL A 706 9.41 10.25 6.83
CA VAL A 706 8.11 10.56 7.47
C VAL A 706 8.25 10.82 8.98
N LEU A 707 9.38 10.47 9.61
CA LEU A 707 9.55 10.55 11.07
C LEU A 707 10.27 11.79 11.60
N THR A 708 10.76 12.69 10.75
CA THR A 708 11.44 13.91 11.23
C THR A 708 11.19 15.11 10.33
N GLN A 709 9.99 15.69 10.36
CA GLN A 709 9.82 17.15 10.33
C GLN A 709 8.64 17.54 11.23
N PRO A 710 8.74 18.68 11.95
CA PRO A 710 7.81 19.08 13.00
C PRO A 710 6.39 19.39 12.52
#